data_AF-Q86WN1-F1
#
_entry.id   AF-Q86WN1-F1
#
_cell.length_a   1.000
_cell.length_b   1.000
_cell.length_c   1.000
_cell.angle_alpha   90.00
_cell.angle_beta   90.00
_cell.angle_gamma   90.00
#
_symmetry.space_group_name_H-M   'P 1'
#
loop_
_entity.id
_entity.type
_entity.pdbx_description
1 polymer ?
#
loop_
_entity_poly.entity_id
_entity_poly.type
_entity_poly.pdbx_seq_one_letter_code
_entity_poly.pdbx_strand_id
1 'polypeptide(L)'
;MQPPPRKVKPAQEVKLRFLEQLSILQTWQQREADLLEDIRSYSKQRAAIEREYGQALQKLAGPFLKREGHRSGEMDSRGRTVFGAWRCLLDATVAGGQTRLQASDRYRDLAGGTGRSAKEQVLRKGTENLQRAQAEVLQSVRELSRSRKLYGQRERVWALAQEKAADVQARLNRSDHGIFHSRTSLQKLSTKLSAQSAQYSQQLQAARNEYLLNLVATNAHLDHYYQEELPALLKALVSELSEHLRDPLTSLSHTELEAAEVILEHAHRGEQTTSQVSWEQDLKLFLQEPGVFSPTPPQQFQPAGTDQVCVLEWGAEGVAGKSGLEKEVQRLTSRAARDYKIQNHGHRVLQRLEQRRQQASEREAPSIEQRLQEVRESIRRAQVSQVKGAARLALLQGAGLDVERWLKPAMTQAQDEVEQERRLSEARLSQRDLSPTAEDAELSDFEECEETGELFEEPAPQALATRALPCPAHVVFRYQAGREDELTITEGEWLEVIEEGDADEWVKARNQHGEVGFVPERYLNFPDLSLPESSQDSDNPCGAEPTAFLAQALYSYTGQSAEELSFPEGALIRLLPRAQDGVDDGFWRGEFGGRVGVFPSLLVEELLGPPGPPELSDPEQMLPSPSPPSFSPPAPTSVLDGPPAPVLPGDKALDFPGFLDMMAPRLRPMRPPPPPPAKAPDPGHPDPLT
;
A
#
# COMPACT_ATOMS: atom_id res chain seq x y z
N MET A 1 -86.40 -30.13 -22.21
CA MET A 1 -85.89 -31.36 -21.56
C MET A 1 -84.41 -31.51 -21.88
N GLN A 2 -83.51 -31.10 -20.98
CA GLN A 2 -82.08 -31.46 -21.13
C GLN A 2 -81.95 -32.99 -20.95
N PRO A 3 -81.16 -33.68 -21.77
CA PRO A 3 -80.90 -35.10 -21.55
C PRO A 3 -80.21 -35.29 -20.20
N PRO A 4 -80.54 -36.33 -19.43
CA PRO A 4 -79.89 -36.58 -18.14
C PRO A 4 -78.37 -36.72 -18.35
N PRO A 5 -77.54 -36.20 -17.42
CA PRO A 5 -76.10 -36.22 -17.58
C PRO A 5 -75.63 -37.65 -17.82
N ARG A 6 -74.86 -37.86 -18.89
CA ARG A 6 -74.29 -39.17 -19.25
C ARG A 6 -73.44 -39.64 -18.07
N LYS A 7 -73.90 -40.66 -17.33
CA LYS A 7 -73.13 -41.30 -16.26
C LYS A 7 -71.78 -41.74 -16.85
N VAL A 8 -70.71 -41.08 -16.43
CA VAL A 8 -69.35 -41.39 -16.87
C VAL A 8 -69.02 -42.81 -16.41
N LYS A 9 -68.34 -43.60 -17.25
CA LYS A 9 -67.96 -44.96 -16.85
C LYS A 9 -66.90 -44.85 -15.76
N PRO A 10 -66.91 -45.67 -14.70
CA PRO A 10 -65.90 -45.61 -13.63
C PRO A 10 -64.45 -45.65 -14.15
N ALA A 11 -64.17 -46.44 -15.19
CA ALA A 11 -62.87 -46.47 -15.86
C ALA A 11 -62.46 -45.14 -16.50
N GLN A 12 -63.42 -44.34 -16.97
CA GLN A 12 -63.17 -43.01 -17.51
C GLN A 12 -62.91 -42.00 -16.38
N GLU A 13 -63.61 -42.11 -15.25
CA GLU A 13 -63.37 -41.24 -14.08
C GLU A 13 -61.96 -41.45 -13.52
N VAL A 14 -61.53 -42.70 -13.33
CA VAL A 14 -60.16 -43.03 -12.90
C VAL A 14 -59.13 -42.53 -13.91
N LYS A 15 -59.37 -42.74 -15.21
CA LYS A 15 -58.48 -42.24 -16.26
C LYS A 15 -58.37 -40.70 -16.25
N LEU A 16 -59.46 -39.97 -16.01
CA LEU A 16 -59.44 -38.51 -15.90
C LEU A 16 -58.59 -38.06 -14.71
N ARG A 17 -58.72 -38.70 -13.54
CA ARG A 17 -57.88 -38.41 -12.37
C ARG A 17 -56.40 -38.66 -12.62
N PHE A 18 -56.05 -39.74 -13.33
CA PHE A 18 -54.67 -40.02 -13.69
C PHE A 18 -54.09 -38.98 -14.65
N LEU A 19 -54.89 -38.49 -15.60
CA LEU A 19 -54.48 -37.39 -16.48
C LEU A 19 -54.25 -36.07 -15.70
N GLU A 20 -55.10 -35.77 -14.72
CA GLU A 20 -54.90 -34.62 -13.82
C GLU A 20 -53.59 -34.75 -13.02
N GLN A 21 -53.31 -35.93 -12.45
CA GLN A 21 -52.07 -36.20 -11.71
C GLN A 21 -50.83 -35.99 -12.59
N LEU A 22 -50.85 -36.51 -13.82
CA LEU A 22 -49.75 -36.34 -14.78
C LEU A 22 -49.58 -34.88 -15.21
N SER A 23 -50.67 -34.13 -15.38
CA SER A 23 -50.62 -32.70 -15.73
C SER A 23 -50.02 -31.84 -14.61
N ILE A 24 -50.37 -32.13 -13.35
CA ILE A 24 -49.78 -31.47 -12.18
C ILE A 24 -48.29 -31.81 -12.10
N LEU A 25 -47.92 -33.08 -12.29
CA LEU A 25 -46.52 -33.49 -12.27
C LEU A 25 -45.70 -32.80 -13.37
N GLN A 26 -46.25 -32.70 -14.58
CA GLN A 26 -45.60 -31.99 -15.69
C GLN A 26 -45.42 -30.49 -15.40
N THR A 27 -46.39 -29.86 -14.74
CA THR A 27 -46.30 -28.45 -14.34
C THR A 27 -45.20 -28.25 -13.28
N TRP A 28 -45.12 -29.16 -12.30
CA TRP A 28 -44.05 -29.15 -11.31
C TRP A 28 -42.68 -29.37 -11.94
N GLN A 29 -42.56 -30.34 -12.85
CA GLN A 29 -41.38 -30.59 -13.66
C GLN A 29 -40.90 -29.34 -14.41
N GLN A 30 -41.82 -28.58 -15.02
CA GLN A 30 -41.46 -27.36 -15.74
C GLN A 30 -40.87 -26.31 -14.80
N ARG A 31 -41.50 -26.05 -13.64
CA ARG A 31 -40.98 -25.09 -12.65
C ARG A 31 -39.59 -25.45 -12.14
N GLU A 32 -39.40 -26.74 -11.92
CA GLU A 32 -38.12 -27.31 -11.50
C GLU A 32 -37.04 -27.15 -12.58
N ALA A 33 -37.39 -27.29 -13.86
CA ALA A 33 -36.49 -27.03 -14.98
C ALA A 33 -36.18 -25.52 -15.13
N ASP A 34 -37.17 -24.66 -14.96
CA ASP A 34 -37.02 -23.21 -15.00
C ASP A 34 -36.06 -22.73 -13.89
N LEU A 35 -36.18 -23.27 -12.68
CA LEU A 35 -35.26 -22.95 -11.57
C LEU A 35 -33.81 -23.34 -11.88
N LEU A 36 -33.58 -24.49 -12.53
CA LEU A 36 -32.21 -24.85 -12.95
C LEU A 36 -31.66 -23.89 -14.00
N GLU A 37 -32.50 -23.42 -14.91
CA GLU A 37 -32.12 -22.45 -15.93
C GLU A 37 -31.78 -21.09 -15.30
N ASP A 38 -32.52 -20.68 -14.26
CA ASP A 38 -32.22 -19.50 -13.46
C ASP A 38 -30.87 -19.64 -12.74
N ILE A 39 -30.62 -20.77 -12.06
CA ILE A 39 -29.34 -21.04 -11.38
C ILE A 39 -28.17 -21.01 -12.38
N ARG A 40 -28.35 -21.59 -13.57
CA ARG A 40 -27.36 -21.59 -14.65
C ARG A 40 -27.07 -20.18 -15.16
N SER A 41 -28.12 -19.40 -15.41
CA SER A 41 -28.03 -18.01 -15.88
C SER A 41 -27.36 -17.11 -14.84
N TYR A 42 -27.77 -17.24 -13.57
CA TYR A 42 -27.15 -16.57 -12.43
C TYR A 42 -25.66 -16.90 -12.34
N SER A 43 -25.30 -18.19 -12.38
CA SER A 43 -23.90 -18.63 -12.29
C SER A 43 -23.05 -18.08 -13.43
N LYS A 44 -23.59 -18.02 -14.65
CA LYS A 44 -22.92 -17.41 -15.80
C LYS A 44 -22.67 -15.92 -15.62
N GLN A 45 -23.67 -15.18 -15.13
CA GLN A 45 -23.54 -13.74 -14.88
C GLN A 45 -22.58 -13.45 -13.73
N ARG A 46 -22.66 -14.23 -12.64
CA ARG A 46 -21.72 -14.17 -11.51
C ARG A 46 -20.29 -14.42 -11.97
N ALA A 47 -20.06 -15.44 -12.81
CA ALA A 47 -18.75 -15.73 -13.39
C ALA A 47 -18.17 -14.56 -14.21
N ALA A 48 -19.00 -13.80 -14.93
CA ALA A 48 -18.53 -12.63 -15.68
C ALA A 48 -18.09 -11.50 -14.74
N ILE A 49 -18.92 -11.18 -13.73
CA ILE A 49 -18.64 -10.12 -12.75
C ILE A 49 -17.36 -10.43 -11.95
N GLU A 50 -17.24 -11.65 -11.42
CA GLU A 50 -16.06 -12.06 -10.64
C GLU A 50 -14.78 -12.04 -11.50
N ARG A 51 -14.88 -12.38 -12.78
CA ARG A 51 -13.75 -12.30 -13.72
C ARG A 51 -13.30 -10.87 -13.94
N GLU A 52 -14.23 -9.96 -14.22
CA GLU A 52 -13.93 -8.53 -14.41
C GLU A 52 -13.33 -7.92 -13.15
N TYR A 53 -13.89 -8.21 -11.98
CA TYR A 53 -13.38 -7.72 -10.70
C TYR A 53 -11.98 -8.27 -10.39
N GLY A 54 -11.77 -9.59 -10.56
CA GLY A 54 -10.46 -10.22 -10.37
C GLY A 54 -9.38 -9.63 -11.28
N GLN A 55 -9.71 -9.38 -12.56
CA GLN A 55 -8.80 -8.71 -13.50
C GLN A 55 -8.53 -7.25 -13.12
N ALA A 56 -9.53 -6.52 -12.62
CA ALA A 56 -9.36 -5.13 -12.18
C ALA A 56 -8.40 -5.03 -10.99
N LEU A 57 -8.50 -5.94 -10.01
CA LEU A 57 -7.58 -6.01 -8.87
C LEU A 57 -6.13 -6.29 -9.32
N GLN A 58 -5.94 -7.23 -10.26
CA GLN A 58 -4.61 -7.52 -10.82
C GLN A 58 -4.03 -6.31 -11.58
N LYS A 59 -4.85 -5.61 -12.36
CA LYS A 59 -4.46 -4.38 -13.07
C LYS A 59 -4.12 -3.24 -12.12
N LEU A 60 -4.81 -3.14 -10.98
CA LEU A 60 -4.53 -2.15 -9.95
C LEU A 60 -3.15 -2.37 -9.33
N ALA A 61 -2.84 -3.57 -8.84
CA ALA A 61 -1.60 -3.84 -8.13
C ALA A 61 -0.36 -3.97 -9.04
N GLY A 62 -0.54 -4.46 -10.27
CA GLY A 62 0.56 -4.77 -11.18
C GLY A 62 1.59 -3.65 -11.41
N PRO A 63 1.17 -2.40 -11.75
CA PRO A 63 2.10 -1.29 -11.93
C PRO A 63 2.91 -0.94 -10.67
N PHE A 64 2.30 -1.02 -9.49
CA PHE A 64 2.96 -0.69 -8.24
C PHE A 64 4.00 -1.73 -7.83
N LEU A 65 3.70 -3.03 -8.01
CA LEU A 65 4.66 -4.12 -7.78
C LEU A 65 5.85 -4.05 -8.74
N LYS A 66 5.62 -3.72 -10.02
CA LYS A 66 6.71 -3.51 -10.98
C LYS A 66 7.62 -2.38 -10.56
N ARG A 67 7.07 -1.24 -10.12
CA ARG A 67 7.86 -0.08 -9.67
C ARG A 67 8.66 -0.39 -8.41
N GLU A 68 8.12 -1.18 -7.50
CA GLU A 68 8.82 -1.59 -6.28
C GLU A 68 10.03 -2.48 -6.58
N GLY A 69 9.92 -3.41 -7.55
CA GLY A 69 11.03 -4.23 -7.99
C GLY A 69 12.23 -3.42 -8.52
N HIS A 70 11.98 -2.27 -9.13
CA HIS A 70 13.04 -1.35 -9.59
C HIS A 70 13.69 -0.58 -8.43
N ARG A 71 12.99 -0.41 -7.30
CA ARG A 71 13.54 0.24 -6.10
C ARG A 71 14.43 -0.68 -5.26
N SER A 72 14.19 -2.00 -5.31
CA SER A 72 15.05 -2.99 -4.64
C SER A 72 16.37 -3.27 -5.36
N GLY A 73 16.67 -2.59 -6.48
CA GLY A 73 17.94 -2.75 -7.21
C GLY A 73 19.16 -2.14 -6.50
N GLU A 74 18.94 -1.29 -5.51
CA GLU A 74 19.96 -0.77 -4.60
C GLU A 74 19.75 -1.45 -3.23
N MET A 75 20.84 -1.96 -2.64
CA MET A 75 20.92 -2.82 -1.45
C MET A 75 19.68 -2.81 -0.51
N ASP A 76 19.12 -3.99 -0.26
CA ASP A 76 18.35 -4.36 0.94
C ASP A 76 17.25 -3.40 1.44
N SER A 77 16.57 -2.68 0.54
CA SER A 77 15.31 -1.99 0.90
C SER A 77 14.18 -2.94 1.35
N ARG A 78 14.40 -4.27 1.28
CA ARG A 78 13.55 -5.30 1.93
C ARG A 78 13.55 -5.24 3.45
N GLY A 79 14.57 -4.64 4.07
CA GLY A 79 14.65 -4.53 5.53
C GLY A 79 13.71 -3.47 6.10
N ARG A 80 13.30 -2.48 5.29
CA ARG A 80 12.49 -1.37 5.79
C ARG A 80 11.05 -1.80 6.01
N THR A 81 10.58 -1.57 7.22
CA THR A 81 9.32 -2.05 7.75
C THR A 81 8.12 -1.44 6.99
N VAL A 82 8.18 -0.16 6.63
CA VAL A 82 7.13 0.53 5.83
C VAL A 82 7.01 -0.06 4.42
N PHE A 83 8.13 -0.28 3.74
CA PHE A 83 8.12 -0.85 2.39
C PHE A 83 7.61 -2.30 2.39
N GLY A 84 7.98 -3.08 3.41
CA GLY A 84 7.42 -4.41 3.64
C GLY A 84 5.90 -4.40 3.82
N ALA A 85 5.37 -3.47 4.63
CA ALA A 85 3.92 -3.32 4.82
C ALA A 85 3.20 -2.92 3.53
N TRP A 86 3.74 -1.96 2.77
CA TRP A 86 3.20 -1.57 1.46
C TRP A 86 3.18 -2.74 0.47
N ARG A 87 4.28 -3.51 0.39
CA ARG A 87 4.36 -4.69 -0.45
C ARG A 87 3.32 -5.73 -0.08
N CYS A 88 3.15 -6.00 1.23
CA CYS A 88 2.16 -6.95 1.72
C CYS A 88 0.74 -6.59 1.29
N LEU A 89 0.40 -5.30 1.26
CA LEU A 89 -0.90 -4.81 0.77
C LEU A 89 -1.08 -5.05 -0.73
N LEU A 90 -0.03 -4.81 -1.53
CA LEU A 90 -0.07 -5.07 -2.97
C LEU A 90 -0.20 -6.57 -3.29
N ASP A 91 0.57 -7.41 -2.60
CA ASP A 91 0.51 -8.87 -2.72
C ASP A 91 -0.88 -9.40 -2.33
N ALA A 92 -1.48 -8.89 -1.24
CA ALA A 92 -2.85 -9.20 -0.84
C ALA A 92 -3.88 -8.80 -1.91
N THR A 93 -3.69 -7.66 -2.57
CA THR A 93 -4.56 -7.21 -3.67
C THR A 93 -4.48 -8.13 -4.88
N VAL A 94 -3.27 -8.59 -5.25
CA VAL A 94 -3.08 -9.57 -6.33
C VAL A 94 -3.71 -10.91 -5.98
N ALA A 95 -3.50 -11.40 -4.76
CA ALA A 95 -4.05 -12.66 -4.29
C ALA A 95 -5.59 -12.63 -4.22
N GLY A 96 -6.17 -11.52 -3.77
CA GLY A 96 -7.61 -11.27 -3.83
C GLY A 96 -8.13 -11.31 -5.27
N GLY A 97 -7.41 -10.68 -6.21
CA GLY A 97 -7.72 -10.76 -7.64
C GLY A 97 -7.71 -12.20 -8.18
N GLN A 98 -6.67 -12.98 -7.84
CA GLN A 98 -6.54 -14.38 -8.26
C GLN A 98 -7.65 -15.27 -7.70
N THR A 99 -8.01 -15.07 -6.42
CA THR A 99 -9.10 -15.80 -5.75
C THR A 99 -10.44 -15.55 -6.45
N ARG A 100 -10.71 -14.30 -6.84
CA ARG A 100 -11.91 -13.93 -7.59
C ARG A 100 -11.95 -14.54 -8.99
N LEU A 101 -10.79 -14.65 -9.67
CA LEU A 101 -10.71 -15.38 -10.95
C LEU A 101 -11.04 -16.86 -10.82
N GLN A 102 -10.50 -17.53 -9.77
CA GLN A 102 -10.81 -18.93 -9.46
C GLN A 102 -12.29 -19.14 -9.16
N ALA A 103 -12.89 -18.26 -8.35
CA ALA A 103 -14.34 -18.28 -8.09
C ALA A 103 -15.13 -18.13 -9.40
N SER A 104 -14.69 -17.24 -10.31
CA SER A 104 -15.30 -17.07 -11.62
C SER A 104 -15.25 -18.34 -12.48
N ASP A 105 -14.16 -19.10 -12.43
CA ASP A 105 -14.03 -20.36 -13.16
C ASP A 105 -14.98 -21.42 -12.59
N ARG A 106 -15.10 -21.53 -11.26
CA ARG A 106 -16.06 -22.43 -10.61
C ARG A 106 -17.50 -22.09 -10.96
N TYR A 107 -17.87 -20.81 -10.98
CA TYR A 107 -19.19 -20.36 -11.42
C TYR A 107 -19.46 -20.66 -12.90
N ARG A 108 -18.44 -20.54 -13.76
CA ARG A 108 -18.55 -20.90 -15.17
C ARG A 108 -18.74 -22.42 -15.33
N ASP A 109 -17.99 -23.22 -14.60
CA ASP A 109 -18.07 -24.68 -14.65
C ASP A 109 -19.43 -25.17 -14.17
N LEU A 110 -19.98 -24.53 -13.13
CA LEU A 110 -21.35 -24.77 -12.68
C LEU A 110 -22.39 -24.41 -13.74
N ALA A 111 -22.21 -23.28 -14.43
CA ALA A 111 -23.08 -22.86 -15.53
C ALA A 111 -22.99 -23.79 -16.77
N GLY A 112 -21.89 -24.54 -16.91
CA GLY A 112 -21.68 -25.56 -17.94
C GLY A 112 -22.19 -26.96 -17.55
N GLY A 113 -22.53 -27.18 -16.28
CA GLY A 113 -22.83 -28.49 -15.73
C GLY A 113 -24.01 -29.23 -16.39
N THR A 114 -23.88 -30.55 -16.49
CA THR A 114 -24.87 -31.50 -17.06
C THR A 114 -26.11 -31.71 -16.19
N GLY A 115 -26.27 -30.95 -15.10
CA GLY A 115 -27.35 -31.13 -14.11
C GLY A 115 -28.75 -31.10 -14.73
N ARG A 116 -28.96 -30.29 -15.79
CA ARG A 116 -30.21 -30.29 -16.54
C ARG A 116 -30.51 -31.65 -17.19
N SER A 117 -29.52 -32.26 -17.84
CA SER A 117 -29.69 -33.56 -18.51
C SER A 117 -30.00 -34.67 -17.50
N ALA A 118 -29.26 -34.69 -16.39
CA ALA A 118 -29.48 -35.65 -15.30
C ALA A 118 -30.89 -35.48 -14.68
N LYS A 119 -31.31 -34.23 -14.41
CA LYS A 119 -32.65 -33.93 -13.89
C LYS A 119 -33.75 -34.33 -14.86
N GLU A 120 -33.60 -34.02 -16.15
CA GLU A 120 -34.54 -34.44 -17.19
C GLU A 120 -34.67 -35.97 -17.26
N GLN A 121 -33.57 -36.70 -17.07
CA GLN A 121 -33.59 -38.17 -17.03
C GLN A 121 -34.36 -38.71 -15.81
N VAL A 122 -34.13 -38.14 -14.62
CA VAL A 122 -34.86 -38.49 -13.38
C VAL A 122 -36.36 -38.25 -13.56
N LEU A 123 -36.75 -37.11 -14.13
CA LEU A 123 -38.15 -36.76 -14.40
C LEU A 123 -38.83 -37.69 -15.41
N ARG A 124 -38.13 -38.03 -16.50
CA ARG A 124 -38.61 -39.00 -17.49
C ARG A 124 -38.86 -40.36 -16.83
N LYS A 125 -37.88 -40.89 -16.10
CA LYS A 125 -37.97 -42.16 -15.38
C LYS A 125 -39.10 -42.17 -14.34
N GLY A 126 -39.25 -41.09 -13.56
CA GLY A 126 -40.32 -40.94 -12.59
C GLY A 126 -41.71 -40.94 -13.23
N THR A 127 -41.87 -40.23 -14.35
CA THR A 127 -43.12 -40.20 -15.11
C THR A 127 -43.46 -41.57 -15.71
N GLU A 128 -42.48 -42.27 -16.28
CA GLU A 128 -42.65 -43.62 -16.81
C GLU A 128 -43.08 -44.62 -15.72
N ASN A 129 -42.47 -44.54 -14.53
CA ASN A 129 -42.85 -45.39 -13.40
C ASN A 129 -44.28 -45.12 -12.92
N LEU A 130 -44.67 -43.84 -12.82
CA LEU A 130 -46.03 -43.45 -12.46
C LEU A 130 -47.06 -43.93 -13.50
N GLN A 131 -46.76 -43.76 -14.78
CA GLN A 131 -47.63 -44.23 -15.87
C GLN A 131 -47.79 -45.75 -15.87
N ARG A 132 -46.73 -46.50 -15.51
CA ARG A 132 -46.79 -47.96 -15.37
C ARG A 132 -47.76 -48.39 -14.27
N ALA A 133 -47.60 -47.85 -13.06
CA ALA A 133 -48.52 -48.12 -11.94
C ALA A 133 -49.97 -47.74 -12.29
N GLN A 134 -50.18 -46.56 -12.88
CA GLN A 134 -51.50 -46.12 -13.34
C GLN A 134 -52.11 -47.04 -14.41
N ALA A 135 -51.30 -47.61 -15.30
CA ALA A 135 -51.76 -48.55 -16.32
C ALA A 135 -52.23 -49.87 -15.70
N GLU A 136 -51.53 -50.36 -14.68
CA GLU A 136 -51.88 -51.57 -13.91
C GLU A 136 -53.19 -51.39 -13.15
N VAL A 137 -53.36 -50.27 -12.44
CA VAL A 137 -54.62 -49.93 -11.75
C VAL A 137 -55.78 -49.81 -12.76
N LEU A 138 -55.54 -49.16 -13.90
CA LEU A 138 -56.55 -49.01 -14.94
C LEU A 138 -56.95 -50.36 -15.55
N GLN A 139 -56.03 -51.33 -15.58
CA GLN A 139 -56.31 -52.70 -16.03
C GLN A 139 -57.28 -53.42 -15.08
N SER A 140 -57.10 -53.30 -13.76
CA SER A 140 -58.05 -53.84 -12.77
C SER A 140 -59.45 -53.20 -12.92
N VAL A 141 -59.53 -51.88 -13.14
CA VAL A 141 -60.81 -51.20 -13.35
C VAL A 141 -61.50 -51.62 -14.66
N ARG A 142 -60.72 -51.98 -15.70
CA ARG A 142 -61.26 -52.56 -16.95
C ARG A 142 -61.80 -53.96 -16.73
N GLU A 143 -61.15 -54.78 -15.91
CA GLU A 143 -61.62 -56.12 -15.51
C GLU A 143 -62.94 -56.05 -14.74
N LEU A 144 -63.03 -55.14 -13.77
CA LEU A 144 -64.30 -54.84 -13.08
C LEU A 144 -65.41 -54.42 -14.05
N SER A 145 -65.07 -53.60 -15.05
CA SER A 145 -66.02 -53.16 -16.07
C SER A 145 -66.49 -54.31 -16.98
N ARG A 146 -65.63 -55.30 -17.24
CA ARG A 146 -65.98 -56.51 -18.02
C ARG A 146 -66.90 -57.44 -17.23
N SER A 147 -66.55 -57.75 -15.98
CA SER A 147 -67.37 -58.62 -15.11
C SER A 147 -68.73 -57.99 -14.79
N ARG A 148 -68.80 -56.67 -14.58
CA ARG A 148 -70.08 -55.95 -14.42
C ARG A 148 -70.98 -56.05 -15.66
N LYS A 149 -70.41 -55.93 -16.87
CA LYS A 149 -71.16 -56.08 -18.12
C LYS A 149 -71.68 -57.51 -18.28
N LEU A 150 -70.84 -58.51 -17.97
CA LEU A 150 -71.22 -59.92 -18.03
C LEU A 150 -72.36 -60.22 -17.06
N TYR A 151 -72.24 -59.77 -15.81
CA TYR A 151 -73.30 -59.88 -14.80
C TYR A 151 -74.63 -59.29 -15.31
N GLY A 152 -74.63 -58.06 -15.83
CA GLY A 152 -75.83 -57.42 -16.38
C GLY A 152 -76.34 -58.02 -17.69
N GLN A 153 -75.53 -58.80 -18.43
CA GLN A 153 -76.01 -59.60 -19.56
C GLN A 153 -76.69 -60.89 -19.09
N ARG A 154 -76.09 -61.59 -18.12
CA ARG A 154 -76.66 -62.82 -17.56
C ARG A 154 -77.96 -62.55 -16.81
N GLU A 155 -78.07 -61.41 -16.14
CA GLU A 155 -79.29 -60.98 -15.46
C GLU A 155 -80.45 -60.82 -16.45
N ARG A 156 -80.24 -60.13 -17.58
CA ARG A 156 -81.25 -59.98 -18.65
C ARG A 156 -81.67 -61.30 -19.27
N VAL A 157 -80.71 -62.19 -19.55
CA VAL A 157 -81.01 -63.52 -20.13
C VAL A 157 -81.81 -64.36 -19.14
N TRP A 158 -81.43 -64.34 -17.86
CA TRP A 158 -82.16 -65.03 -16.80
C TRP A 158 -83.57 -64.46 -16.61
N ALA A 159 -83.74 -63.13 -16.61
CA ALA A 159 -85.04 -62.47 -16.50
C ALA A 159 -85.97 -62.86 -17.65
N LEU A 160 -85.48 -62.87 -18.89
CA LEU A 160 -86.24 -63.32 -20.06
C LEU A 160 -86.61 -64.81 -19.98
N ALA A 161 -85.72 -65.65 -19.45
CA ALA A 161 -86.01 -67.07 -19.26
C ALA A 161 -87.05 -67.31 -18.16
N GLN A 162 -87.00 -66.53 -17.08
CA GLN A 162 -88.01 -66.51 -16.02
C GLN A 162 -89.37 -66.07 -16.54
N GLU A 163 -89.43 -65.00 -17.33
CA GLU A 163 -90.66 -64.51 -17.97
C GLU A 163 -91.30 -65.60 -18.85
N LYS A 164 -90.51 -66.26 -19.71
CA LYS A 164 -90.98 -67.37 -20.56
C LYS A 164 -91.46 -68.57 -19.76
N ALA A 165 -90.75 -68.95 -18.71
CA ALA A 165 -91.14 -70.04 -17.83
C ALA A 165 -92.45 -69.72 -17.09
N ALA A 166 -92.60 -68.48 -16.61
CA ALA A 166 -93.80 -68.00 -15.95
C ALA A 166 -95.01 -67.97 -16.89
N ASP A 167 -94.84 -67.53 -18.15
CA ASP A 167 -95.91 -67.54 -19.15
C ASP A 167 -96.41 -68.95 -19.46
N VAL A 168 -95.50 -69.91 -19.70
CA VAL A 168 -95.87 -71.31 -19.95
C VAL A 168 -96.51 -71.96 -18.71
N GLN A 169 -96.02 -71.64 -17.51
CA GLN A 169 -96.62 -72.13 -16.27
C GLN A 169 -98.01 -71.53 -16.03
N ALA A 170 -98.22 -70.25 -16.35
CA ALA A 170 -99.53 -69.61 -16.30
C ALA A 170 -100.52 -70.26 -17.28
N ARG A 171 -100.09 -70.59 -18.51
CA ARG A 171 -100.90 -71.34 -19.49
C ARG A 171 -101.25 -72.74 -19.00
N LEU A 172 -100.31 -73.43 -18.36
CA LEU A 172 -100.55 -74.75 -17.77
C LEU A 172 -101.57 -74.70 -16.63
N ASN A 173 -101.48 -73.69 -15.75
CA ASN A 173 -102.40 -73.47 -14.63
C ASN A 173 -103.82 -73.11 -15.10
N ARG A 174 -103.95 -72.37 -16.22
CA ARG A 174 -105.23 -72.02 -16.84
C ARG A 174 -105.85 -73.13 -17.69
N SER A 175 -105.21 -74.31 -17.79
CA SER A 175 -105.60 -75.38 -18.73
C SER A 175 -105.75 -74.89 -20.18
N ASP A 176 -105.01 -73.85 -20.55
CA ASP A 176 -105.12 -73.19 -21.84
C ASP A 176 -104.18 -73.87 -22.85
N HIS A 177 -104.69 -74.92 -23.47
CA HIS A 177 -103.91 -75.84 -24.28
C HIS A 177 -103.70 -75.35 -25.72
N GLY A 178 -104.51 -74.41 -26.23
CA GLY A 178 -104.42 -73.97 -27.63
C GLY A 178 -104.52 -75.13 -28.65
N ILE A 179 -104.63 -74.83 -29.94
CA ILE A 179 -104.80 -75.86 -30.98
C ILE A 179 -103.50 -76.67 -31.19
N PHE A 180 -102.36 -76.13 -30.76
CA PHE A 180 -101.02 -76.66 -31.07
C PHE A 180 -100.29 -77.34 -29.90
N HIS A 181 -100.83 -77.31 -28.67
CA HIS A 181 -100.15 -77.91 -27.52
C HIS A 181 -101.07 -78.79 -26.66
N SER A 182 -100.85 -80.10 -26.63
CA SER A 182 -101.47 -80.97 -25.62
C SER A 182 -100.99 -80.60 -24.21
N ARG A 183 -101.79 -80.92 -23.18
CA ARG A 183 -101.38 -80.79 -21.77
C ARG A 183 -99.99 -81.39 -21.51
N THR A 184 -99.72 -82.58 -22.06
CA THR A 184 -98.42 -83.25 -21.96
C THR A 184 -97.30 -82.48 -22.64
N SER A 185 -97.57 -81.84 -23.79
CA SER A 185 -96.57 -81.01 -24.49
C SER A 185 -96.24 -79.71 -23.73
N LEU A 186 -97.24 -79.06 -23.11
CA LEU A 186 -97.02 -77.90 -22.23
C LEU A 186 -96.27 -78.28 -20.96
N GLN A 187 -96.55 -79.45 -20.36
CA GLN A 187 -95.79 -79.94 -19.21
C GLN A 187 -94.31 -80.18 -19.58
N LYS A 188 -94.04 -80.84 -20.72
CA LYS A 188 -92.68 -81.00 -21.24
C LYS A 188 -92.00 -79.65 -21.48
N LEU A 189 -92.72 -78.69 -22.07
CA LEU A 189 -92.19 -77.33 -22.29
C LEU A 189 -91.90 -76.60 -20.97
N SER A 190 -92.80 -76.68 -19.97
CA SER A 190 -92.61 -76.11 -18.63
C SER A 190 -91.39 -76.71 -17.94
N THR A 191 -91.23 -78.03 -17.96
CA THR A 191 -90.03 -78.69 -17.39
C THR A 191 -88.74 -78.27 -18.10
N LYS A 192 -88.75 -78.14 -19.43
CA LYS A 192 -87.60 -77.67 -20.22
C LYS A 192 -87.24 -76.21 -19.90
N LEU A 193 -88.22 -75.32 -19.85
CA LEU A 193 -88.01 -73.91 -19.50
C LEU A 193 -87.58 -73.73 -18.04
N SER A 194 -88.10 -74.55 -17.13
CA SER A 194 -87.68 -74.57 -15.73
C SER A 194 -86.23 -75.02 -15.58
N ALA A 195 -85.83 -76.10 -16.26
CA ALA A 195 -84.44 -76.55 -16.31
C ALA A 195 -83.51 -75.50 -16.94
N GLN A 196 -83.95 -74.85 -18.01
CA GLN A 196 -83.22 -73.76 -18.66
C GLN A 196 -83.08 -72.53 -17.74
N SER A 197 -84.13 -72.17 -16.99
CA SER A 197 -84.10 -71.10 -16.00
C SER A 197 -83.13 -71.40 -14.87
N ALA A 198 -83.11 -72.65 -14.35
CA ALA A 198 -82.14 -73.09 -13.36
C ALA A 198 -80.69 -73.00 -13.88
N GLN A 199 -80.45 -73.39 -15.13
CA GLN A 199 -79.14 -73.24 -15.77
C GLN A 199 -78.70 -71.77 -15.87
N TYR A 200 -79.59 -70.86 -16.30
CA TYR A 200 -79.27 -69.43 -16.35
C TYR A 200 -79.10 -68.83 -14.95
N SER A 201 -79.80 -69.34 -13.94
CA SER A 201 -79.62 -68.92 -12.55
C SER A 201 -78.22 -69.26 -12.05
N GLN A 202 -77.72 -70.46 -12.36
CA GLN A 202 -76.33 -70.85 -12.04
C GLN A 202 -75.32 -69.96 -12.77
N GLN A 203 -75.54 -69.64 -14.05
CA GLN A 203 -74.68 -68.73 -14.81
C GLN A 203 -74.70 -67.29 -14.26
N LEU A 204 -75.86 -66.80 -13.84
CA LEU A 204 -76.00 -65.50 -13.19
C LEU A 204 -75.26 -65.47 -11.85
N GLN A 205 -75.39 -66.52 -11.04
CA GLN A 205 -74.66 -66.65 -9.79
C GLN A 205 -73.13 -66.68 -10.02
N ALA A 206 -72.65 -67.41 -11.01
CA ALA A 206 -71.24 -67.43 -11.38
C ALA A 206 -70.73 -66.04 -11.79
N ALA A 207 -71.46 -65.35 -12.67
CA ALA A 207 -71.11 -63.98 -13.11
C ALA A 207 -71.17 -62.96 -11.97
N ARG A 208 -72.12 -63.12 -11.02
CA ARG A 208 -72.22 -62.28 -9.82
C ARG A 208 -71.00 -62.49 -8.92
N ASN A 209 -70.61 -63.74 -8.67
CA ASN A 209 -69.46 -64.06 -7.84
C ASN A 209 -68.16 -63.50 -8.45
N GLU A 210 -67.97 -63.66 -9.76
CA GLU A 210 -66.83 -63.08 -10.48
C GLU A 210 -66.80 -61.55 -10.40
N TYR A 211 -67.96 -60.89 -10.52
CA TYR A 211 -68.07 -59.45 -10.34
C TYR A 211 -67.70 -59.00 -8.92
N LEU A 212 -68.17 -59.71 -7.88
CA LEU A 212 -67.84 -59.41 -6.48
C LEU A 212 -66.34 -59.60 -6.20
N LEU A 213 -65.71 -60.66 -6.72
CA LEU A 213 -64.28 -60.90 -6.59
C LEU A 213 -63.46 -59.77 -7.25
N ASN A 214 -63.82 -59.40 -8.48
CA ASN A 214 -63.17 -58.28 -9.18
C ASN A 214 -63.38 -56.94 -8.47
N LEU A 215 -64.54 -56.73 -7.84
CA LEU A 215 -64.85 -55.51 -7.09
C LEU A 215 -63.91 -55.36 -5.89
N VAL A 216 -63.79 -56.41 -5.08
CA VAL A 216 -62.88 -56.41 -3.91
C VAL A 216 -61.43 -56.25 -4.35
N ALA A 217 -60.98 -56.98 -5.39
CA ALA A 217 -59.62 -56.87 -5.90
C ALA A 217 -59.30 -55.48 -6.46
N THR A 218 -60.22 -54.88 -7.22
CA THR A 218 -60.04 -53.52 -7.79
C THR A 218 -60.00 -52.46 -6.70
N ASN A 219 -60.87 -52.57 -5.69
CA ASN A 219 -60.87 -51.64 -4.56
C ASN A 219 -59.56 -51.76 -3.76
N ALA A 220 -59.09 -52.97 -3.47
CA ALA A 220 -57.82 -53.19 -2.79
C ALA A 220 -56.62 -52.62 -3.58
N HIS A 221 -56.60 -52.77 -4.91
CA HIS A 221 -55.56 -52.20 -5.76
C HIS A 221 -55.62 -50.66 -5.79
N LEU A 222 -56.82 -50.07 -5.85
CA LEU A 222 -56.99 -48.62 -5.75
C LEU A 222 -56.51 -48.09 -4.39
N ASP A 223 -56.88 -48.76 -3.29
CA ASP A 223 -56.45 -48.39 -1.94
C ASP A 223 -54.93 -48.47 -1.80
N HIS A 224 -54.31 -49.56 -2.28
CA HIS A 224 -52.85 -49.71 -2.28
C HIS A 224 -52.15 -48.64 -3.12
N TYR A 225 -52.66 -48.34 -4.31
CA TYR A 225 -52.12 -47.28 -5.17
C TYR A 225 -52.11 -45.93 -4.47
N TYR A 226 -53.22 -45.53 -3.82
CA TYR A 226 -53.32 -44.22 -3.18
C TYR A 226 -52.60 -44.13 -1.83
N GLN A 227 -52.55 -45.22 -1.05
CA GLN A 227 -51.97 -45.22 0.29
C GLN A 227 -50.46 -45.50 0.29
N GLU A 228 -49.97 -46.32 -0.65
CA GLU A 228 -48.59 -46.82 -0.63
C GLU A 228 -47.82 -46.47 -1.92
N GLU A 229 -48.30 -46.88 -3.10
CA GLU A 229 -47.48 -46.75 -4.33
C GLU A 229 -47.30 -45.31 -4.78
N LEU A 230 -48.37 -44.51 -4.83
CA LEU A 230 -48.30 -43.12 -5.27
C LEU A 230 -47.41 -42.27 -4.34
N PRO A 231 -47.56 -42.33 -2.99
CA PRO A 231 -46.62 -41.68 -2.09
C PRO A 231 -45.17 -42.14 -2.27
N ALA A 232 -44.93 -43.44 -2.45
CA ALA A 232 -43.58 -43.98 -2.65
C ALA A 232 -42.93 -43.49 -3.95
N LEU A 233 -43.68 -43.50 -5.06
CA LEU A 233 -43.24 -42.99 -6.36
C LEU A 233 -42.93 -41.49 -6.31
N LEU A 234 -43.80 -40.70 -5.68
CA LEU A 234 -43.59 -39.26 -5.51
C LEU A 234 -42.39 -38.97 -4.60
N LYS A 235 -42.24 -39.72 -3.49
CA LYS A 235 -41.10 -39.58 -2.58
C LYS A 235 -39.78 -39.84 -3.30
N ALA A 236 -39.68 -40.93 -4.06
CA ALA A 236 -38.48 -41.27 -4.83
C ALA A 236 -38.11 -40.17 -5.84
N LEU A 237 -39.12 -39.66 -6.55
CA LEU A 237 -38.94 -38.59 -7.52
C LEU A 237 -38.48 -37.28 -6.85
N VAL A 238 -39.17 -36.83 -5.80
CA VAL A 238 -38.81 -35.60 -5.07
C VAL A 238 -37.43 -35.72 -4.42
N SER A 239 -37.08 -36.87 -3.83
CA SER A 239 -35.77 -37.06 -3.22
C SER A 239 -34.65 -36.96 -4.26
N GLU A 240 -34.77 -37.67 -5.39
CA GLU A 240 -33.74 -37.62 -6.44
C GLU A 240 -33.59 -36.21 -7.00
N LEU A 241 -34.69 -35.48 -7.25
CA LEU A 241 -34.61 -34.10 -7.74
C LEU A 241 -34.01 -33.12 -6.72
N SER A 242 -34.31 -33.30 -5.44
CA SER A 242 -33.78 -32.43 -4.39
C SER A 242 -32.26 -32.50 -4.27
N GLU A 243 -31.66 -33.67 -4.48
CA GLU A 243 -30.20 -33.82 -4.52
C GLU A 243 -29.60 -33.06 -5.72
N HIS A 244 -30.22 -33.14 -6.89
CA HIS A 244 -29.76 -32.42 -8.09
C HIS A 244 -29.88 -30.88 -7.97
N LEU A 245 -30.76 -30.37 -7.11
CA LEU A 245 -30.83 -28.95 -6.76
C LEU A 245 -29.86 -28.57 -5.64
N ARG A 246 -29.60 -29.47 -4.68
CA ARG A 246 -28.70 -29.20 -3.56
C ARG A 246 -27.26 -29.00 -4.02
N ASP A 247 -26.79 -29.83 -4.94
CA ASP A 247 -25.40 -29.80 -5.41
C ASP A 247 -24.98 -28.41 -5.96
N PRO A 248 -25.69 -27.80 -6.92
CA PRO A 248 -25.30 -26.49 -7.44
C PRO A 248 -25.38 -25.39 -6.37
N LEU A 249 -26.40 -25.41 -5.51
CA LEU A 249 -26.56 -24.41 -4.45
C LEU A 249 -25.43 -24.51 -3.40
N THR A 250 -25.04 -25.73 -3.04
CA THR A 250 -23.94 -25.99 -2.11
C THR A 250 -22.62 -25.51 -2.72
N SER A 251 -22.36 -25.83 -3.99
CA SER A 251 -21.16 -25.37 -4.70
C SER A 251 -21.06 -23.84 -4.79
N LEU A 252 -22.18 -23.14 -5.05
CA LEU A 252 -22.23 -21.68 -5.02
C LEU A 252 -21.83 -21.12 -3.66
N SER A 253 -22.42 -21.65 -2.57
CA SER A 253 -22.11 -21.19 -1.21
C SER A 253 -20.67 -21.48 -0.78
N HIS A 254 -20.15 -22.66 -1.15
CA HIS A 254 -18.79 -23.09 -0.82
C HIS A 254 -17.74 -22.24 -1.54
N THR A 255 -18.01 -21.85 -2.79
CA THR A 255 -17.11 -20.98 -3.56
C THR A 255 -16.95 -19.60 -2.93
N GLU A 256 -18.03 -18.99 -2.41
CA GLU A 256 -17.91 -17.72 -1.68
C GLU A 256 -17.20 -17.89 -0.33
N LEU A 257 -17.44 -19.00 0.38
CA LEU A 257 -16.79 -19.27 1.66
C LEU A 257 -15.27 -19.37 1.51
N GLU A 258 -14.79 -20.21 0.59
CA GLU A 258 -13.35 -20.35 0.31
C GLU A 258 -12.71 -19.03 -0.13
N ALA A 259 -13.42 -18.24 -0.95
CA ALA A 259 -12.90 -16.94 -1.39
C ALA A 259 -12.76 -15.95 -0.22
N ALA A 260 -13.68 -15.97 0.74
CA ALA A 260 -13.62 -15.14 1.93
C ALA A 260 -12.49 -15.55 2.88
N GLU A 261 -12.27 -16.85 3.07
CA GLU A 261 -11.19 -17.38 3.93
C GLU A 261 -9.81 -16.93 3.46
N VAL A 262 -9.53 -17.01 2.16
CA VAL A 262 -8.24 -16.56 1.58
C VAL A 262 -8.05 -15.06 1.77
N ILE A 263 -9.10 -14.25 1.54
CA ILE A 263 -9.02 -12.79 1.74
C ILE A 263 -8.73 -12.45 3.20
N LEU A 264 -9.37 -13.15 4.14
CA LEU A 264 -9.16 -12.95 5.57
C LEU A 264 -7.73 -13.29 6.00
N GLU A 265 -7.15 -14.38 5.48
CA GLU A 265 -5.76 -14.75 5.74
C GLU A 265 -4.79 -13.63 5.31
N HIS A 266 -5.00 -13.09 4.10
CA HIS A 266 -4.20 -11.98 3.60
C HIS A 266 -4.37 -10.69 4.41
N ALA A 267 -5.59 -10.41 4.89
CA ALA A 267 -5.86 -9.26 5.74
C ALA A 267 -5.12 -9.35 7.10
N HIS A 268 -5.15 -10.51 7.76
CA HIS A 268 -4.41 -10.73 9.01
C HIS A 268 -2.89 -10.61 8.82
N ARG A 269 -2.35 -11.13 7.71
CA ARG A 269 -0.93 -10.96 7.38
C ARG A 269 -0.57 -9.48 7.16
N GLY A 270 -1.47 -8.73 6.51
CA GLY A 270 -1.34 -7.28 6.33
C GLY A 270 -1.27 -6.55 7.67
N GLU A 271 -2.23 -6.80 8.56
CA GLU A 271 -2.27 -6.22 9.90
C GLU A 271 -0.99 -6.50 10.70
N GLN A 272 -0.54 -7.77 10.71
CA GLN A 272 0.70 -8.15 11.38
C GLN A 272 1.92 -7.40 10.81
N THR A 273 2.04 -7.29 9.48
CA THR A 273 3.16 -6.60 8.84
C THR A 273 3.12 -5.10 9.11
N THR A 274 1.93 -4.48 9.05
CA THR A 274 1.74 -3.07 9.38
C THR A 274 2.05 -2.78 10.85
N SER A 275 1.74 -3.70 11.78
CA SER A 275 2.06 -3.54 13.20
C SER A 275 3.57 -3.57 13.51
N GLN A 276 4.38 -4.11 12.59
CA GLN A 276 5.85 -4.15 12.70
C GLN A 276 6.51 -2.89 12.14
N VAL A 277 5.75 -1.94 11.59
CA VAL A 277 6.28 -0.67 11.10
C VAL A 277 6.89 0.12 12.25
N SER A 278 8.20 0.34 12.19
CA SER A 278 8.97 1.03 13.23
C SER A 278 9.99 1.98 12.59
N TRP A 279 9.84 3.28 12.90
CA TRP A 279 10.77 4.31 12.44
C TRP A 279 12.16 4.12 13.03
N GLU A 280 12.28 3.58 14.26
CA GLU A 280 13.57 3.31 14.90
C GLU A 280 14.34 2.23 14.15
N GLN A 281 13.64 1.17 13.74
CA GLN A 281 14.22 0.09 12.95
C GLN A 281 14.61 0.58 11.55
N ASP A 282 13.75 1.37 10.90
CA ASP A 282 14.04 1.94 9.59
C ASP A 282 15.22 2.93 9.62
N LEU A 283 15.35 3.72 10.70
CA LEU A 283 16.49 4.61 10.93
C LEU A 283 17.77 3.83 11.17
N LYS A 284 17.72 2.78 11.98
CA LYS A 284 18.88 1.91 12.23
C LYS A 284 19.39 1.28 10.95
N LEU A 285 18.50 0.81 10.08
CA LEU A 285 18.86 0.27 8.77
C LEU A 285 19.45 1.34 7.85
N PHE A 286 18.88 2.56 7.86
CA PHE A 286 19.42 3.68 7.10
C PHE A 286 20.84 4.08 7.54
N LEU A 287 21.10 4.17 8.84
CA LEU A 287 22.41 4.54 9.37
C LEU A 287 23.46 3.42 9.20
N GLN A 288 23.05 2.19 8.92
CA GLN A 288 23.94 1.07 8.57
C GLN A 288 24.36 1.09 7.10
N GLU A 289 23.79 1.97 6.26
CA GLU A 289 24.22 2.14 4.87
C GLU A 289 25.69 2.61 4.85
N PRO A 290 26.61 1.87 4.19
CA PRO A 290 28.04 2.15 4.25
C PRO A 290 28.39 3.56 3.76
N GLY A 291 29.25 4.27 4.50
CA GLY A 291 30.07 5.37 3.96
C GLY A 291 29.51 6.80 4.05
N VAL A 292 28.21 7.00 4.33
CA VAL A 292 27.64 8.37 4.35
C VAL A 292 27.73 9.04 5.73
N PHE A 293 27.55 8.28 6.81
CA PHE A 293 27.48 8.80 8.18
C PHE A 293 28.64 8.34 9.08
N SER A 294 29.74 7.88 8.48
CA SER A 294 30.95 7.51 9.23
C SER A 294 31.59 8.74 9.89
N PRO A 295 32.11 8.62 11.12
CA PRO A 295 32.77 9.74 11.78
C PRO A 295 34.01 10.20 10.99
N THR A 296 34.15 11.51 10.81
CA THR A 296 35.36 12.12 10.24
C THR A 296 36.53 11.96 11.22
N PRO A 297 37.77 11.73 10.75
CA PRO A 297 38.93 11.66 11.62
C PRO A 297 39.11 12.99 12.38
N PRO A 298 39.62 12.95 13.63
CA PRO A 298 39.88 14.16 14.41
C PRO A 298 40.95 15.02 13.74
N GLN A 299 40.75 16.33 13.73
CA GLN A 299 41.73 17.30 13.24
C GLN A 299 42.96 17.30 14.16
N GLN A 300 44.15 17.27 13.57
CA GLN A 300 45.42 17.24 14.30
C GLN A 300 46.21 18.53 14.03
N PHE A 301 47.04 18.95 14.98
CA PHE A 301 47.96 20.08 14.79
C PHE A 301 48.90 19.79 13.61
N GLN A 302 49.03 20.74 12.69
CA GLN A 302 49.91 20.66 11.51
C GLN A 302 51.10 21.62 11.72
N PRO A 303 52.29 21.11 12.08
CA PRO A 303 53.52 21.90 12.22
C PRO A 303 53.83 22.77 10.99
N ALA A 304 54.12 24.05 11.19
CA ALA A 304 54.61 24.93 10.14
C ALA A 304 56.14 25.06 10.22
N GLY A 305 56.85 24.68 9.15
CA GLY A 305 58.30 24.80 9.08
C GLY A 305 59.03 23.91 10.11
N THR A 306 59.82 24.52 11.00
CA THR A 306 60.58 23.79 12.04
C THR A 306 59.91 23.80 13.41
N ASP A 307 58.72 24.41 13.52
CA ASP A 307 57.99 24.51 14.78
C ASP A 307 57.38 23.15 15.16
N GLN A 308 57.92 22.53 16.21
CA GLN A 308 57.40 21.28 16.78
C GLN A 308 56.64 21.51 18.09
N VAL A 309 56.36 22.76 18.47
CA VAL A 309 55.63 23.07 19.70
C VAL A 309 54.14 22.82 19.49
N CYS A 310 53.66 21.70 20.02
CA CYS A 310 52.25 21.29 19.95
C CYS A 310 51.52 21.42 21.30
N VAL A 311 52.10 22.14 22.26
CA VAL A 311 51.58 22.34 23.61
C VAL A 311 51.43 23.83 23.86
N LEU A 312 50.38 24.23 24.58
CA LEU A 312 50.15 25.63 24.94
C LEU A 312 51.23 26.09 25.93
N GLU A 313 52.16 26.94 25.48
CA GLU A 313 53.21 27.48 26.33
C GLU A 313 52.77 28.75 27.06
N TRP A 314 52.82 28.72 28.38
CA TRP A 314 52.66 29.90 29.23
C TRP A 314 54.04 30.45 29.58
N GLY A 315 54.47 31.53 28.92
CA GLY A 315 55.79 32.12 29.14
C GLY A 315 56.02 32.53 30.59
N ALA A 316 56.99 31.92 31.26
CA ALA A 316 57.37 32.26 32.63
C ALA A 316 58.03 33.65 32.76
N GLU A 317 58.48 34.28 31.66
CA GLU A 317 59.38 35.45 31.70
C GLU A 317 58.88 36.73 30.98
N GLY A 318 57.59 36.88 30.69
CA GLY A 318 57.04 38.12 30.11
C GLY A 318 55.67 38.50 30.67
N VAL A 319 55.56 39.66 31.33
CA VAL A 319 54.32 40.22 31.91
C VAL A 319 53.17 40.30 30.89
N ALA A 320 53.48 40.37 29.59
CA ALA A 320 52.48 40.45 28.52
C ALA A 320 51.74 39.11 28.27
N GLY A 321 52.43 37.96 28.29
CA GLY A 321 51.85 36.66 27.91
C GLY A 321 50.82 36.13 28.90
N LYS A 322 51.06 36.34 30.20
CA LYS A 322 50.10 36.00 31.26
C LYS A 322 48.78 36.77 31.08
N SER A 323 48.86 38.04 30.66
CA SER A 323 47.67 38.88 30.52
C SER A 323 46.73 38.46 29.38
N GLY A 324 47.27 37.86 28.31
CA GLY A 324 46.47 37.43 27.15
C GLY A 324 45.64 36.19 27.45
N LEU A 325 46.29 35.13 27.95
CA LEU A 325 45.61 33.88 28.28
C LEU A 325 44.65 34.04 29.47
N GLU A 326 44.98 34.84 30.49
CA GLU A 326 44.06 35.11 31.59
C GLU A 326 42.80 35.87 31.13
N LYS A 327 42.92 36.82 30.20
CA LYS A 327 41.76 37.47 29.57
C LYS A 327 40.91 36.48 28.78
N GLU A 328 41.55 35.53 28.11
CA GLU A 328 40.84 34.46 27.39
C GLU A 328 40.06 33.57 28.36
N VAL A 329 40.65 33.19 29.48
CA VAL A 329 39.93 32.44 30.53
C VAL A 329 38.72 33.24 31.03
N GLN A 330 38.86 34.54 31.31
CA GLN A 330 37.75 35.39 31.73
C GLN A 330 36.63 35.46 30.66
N ARG A 331 37.01 35.60 29.38
CA ARG A 331 36.06 35.62 28.26
C ARG A 331 35.29 34.31 28.16
N LEU A 332 35.99 33.18 28.19
CA LEU A 332 35.41 31.85 28.07
C LEU A 332 34.52 31.49 29.27
N THR A 333 34.93 31.84 30.49
CA THR A 333 34.11 31.63 31.70
C THR A 333 32.84 32.49 31.71
N SER A 334 32.93 33.74 31.26
CA SER A 334 31.75 34.62 31.07
C SER A 334 30.82 34.11 29.97
N ARG A 335 31.37 33.57 28.87
CA ARG A 335 30.59 32.93 27.80
C ARG A 335 29.88 31.68 28.31
N ALA A 336 30.57 30.81 29.03
CA ALA A 336 29.98 29.63 29.64
C ALA A 336 28.80 29.98 30.57
N ALA A 337 28.90 31.09 31.31
CA ALA A 337 27.85 31.56 32.21
C ALA A 337 26.60 31.99 31.43
N ARG A 338 26.78 32.68 30.31
CA ARG A 338 25.69 33.05 29.39
C ARG A 338 25.07 31.83 28.71
N ASP A 339 25.87 30.93 28.17
CA ASP A 339 25.38 29.71 27.51
C ASP A 339 24.57 28.83 28.49
N TYR A 340 24.97 28.79 29.77
CA TYR A 340 24.19 28.12 30.83
C TYR A 340 22.80 28.74 31.03
N LYS A 341 22.69 30.08 31.02
CA LYS A 341 21.41 30.79 31.13
C LYS A 341 20.51 30.51 29.93
N ILE A 342 21.05 30.64 28.72
CA ILE A 342 20.33 30.37 27.46
C ILE A 342 19.76 28.96 27.46
N GLN A 343 20.57 27.94 27.82
CA GLN A 343 20.09 26.57 27.88
C GLN A 343 18.95 26.41 28.90
N ASN A 344 19.11 26.89 30.13
CA ASN A 344 18.10 26.70 31.18
C ASN A 344 16.78 27.41 30.84
N HIS A 345 16.85 28.65 30.36
CA HIS A 345 15.67 29.40 29.96
C HIS A 345 15.01 28.81 28.71
N GLY A 346 15.81 28.42 27.71
CA GLY A 346 15.32 27.73 26.52
C GLY A 346 14.57 26.43 26.82
N HIS A 347 15.06 25.59 27.74
CA HIS A 347 14.35 24.37 28.15
C HIS A 347 12.98 24.68 28.78
N ARG A 348 12.84 25.78 29.53
CA ARG A 348 11.56 26.20 30.11
C ARG A 348 10.58 26.65 29.02
N VAL A 349 11.05 27.45 28.07
CA VAL A 349 10.26 27.89 26.92
C VAL A 349 9.81 26.69 26.08
N LEU A 350 10.68 25.71 25.82
CA LEU A 350 10.31 24.48 25.11
C LEU A 350 9.20 23.71 25.80
N GLN A 351 9.31 23.49 27.11
CA GLN A 351 8.29 22.75 27.87
C GLN A 351 6.91 23.41 27.75
N ARG A 352 6.86 24.75 27.76
CA ARG A 352 5.61 25.51 27.62
C ARG A 352 5.05 25.46 26.20
N LEU A 353 5.89 25.66 25.19
CA LEU A 353 5.48 25.55 23.79
C LEU A 353 4.99 24.14 23.44
N GLU A 354 5.58 23.09 24.02
CA GLU A 354 5.13 21.69 23.84
C GLU A 354 3.76 21.45 24.48
N GLN A 355 3.49 22.01 25.65
CA GLN A 355 2.15 21.99 26.27
C GLN A 355 1.12 22.72 25.41
N ARG A 356 1.48 23.89 24.86
CA ARG A 356 0.60 24.66 23.97
C ARG A 356 0.31 23.91 22.67
N ARG A 357 1.31 23.23 22.08
CA ARG A 357 1.12 22.42 20.87
C ARG A 357 0.03 21.35 21.04
N GLN A 358 -0.12 20.78 22.24
CA GLN A 358 -1.17 19.79 22.51
C GLN A 358 -2.59 20.39 22.59
N GLN A 359 -2.70 21.70 22.82
CA GLN A 359 -3.97 22.43 22.97
C GLN A 359 -4.28 23.34 21.77
N ALA A 360 -3.29 23.58 20.91
CA ALA A 360 -3.38 24.51 19.79
C ALA A 360 -4.28 23.99 18.68
N SER A 361 -4.91 24.92 17.97
CA SER A 361 -5.67 24.61 16.75
C SER A 361 -4.73 24.29 15.58
N GLU A 362 -5.21 23.56 14.56
CA GLU A 362 -4.45 23.26 13.33
C GLU A 362 -3.89 24.53 12.63
N ARG A 363 -4.52 25.70 12.84
CA ARG A 363 -4.05 26.97 12.28
C ARG A 363 -2.83 27.54 13.00
N GLU A 364 -2.70 27.30 14.31
CA GLU A 364 -1.59 27.79 15.13
C GLU A 364 -0.42 26.80 15.17
N ALA A 365 -0.68 25.52 14.89
CA ALA A 365 0.30 24.45 14.86
C ALA A 365 1.61 24.80 14.10
N PRO A 366 1.58 25.31 12.84
CA PRO A 366 2.83 25.60 12.13
C PRO A 366 3.65 26.73 12.78
N SER A 367 2.98 27.73 13.36
CA SER A 367 3.68 28.84 14.05
C SER A 367 4.33 28.38 15.36
N ILE A 368 3.64 27.50 16.12
CA ILE A 368 4.18 26.91 17.33
C ILE A 368 5.33 25.95 17.00
N GLU A 369 5.22 25.16 15.92
CA GLU A 369 6.29 24.28 15.44
C GLU A 369 7.53 25.06 15.02
N GLN A 370 7.36 26.20 14.33
CA GLN A 370 8.46 27.10 13.99
C GLN A 370 9.17 27.62 15.24
N ARG A 371 8.42 28.14 16.23
CA ARG A 371 9.00 28.62 17.51
C ARG A 371 9.71 27.51 18.28
N LEU A 372 9.14 26.30 18.31
CA LEU A 372 9.78 25.13 18.91
C LEU A 372 11.12 24.81 18.22
N GLN A 373 11.20 24.95 16.90
CA GLN A 373 12.42 24.75 16.14
C GLN A 373 13.47 25.84 16.44
N GLU A 374 13.07 27.10 16.50
CA GLU A 374 13.94 28.24 16.84
C GLU A 374 14.57 28.07 18.23
N VAL A 375 13.76 27.77 19.25
CA VAL A 375 14.26 27.56 20.62
C VAL A 375 15.15 26.32 20.73
N ARG A 376 14.82 25.20 20.04
CA ARG A 376 15.71 24.02 19.98
C ARG A 376 17.05 24.35 19.34
N GLU A 377 17.04 25.14 18.28
CA GLU A 377 18.25 25.55 17.57
C GLU A 377 19.12 26.48 18.43
N SER A 378 18.52 27.39 19.20
CA SER A 378 19.23 28.21 20.17
C SER A 378 19.89 27.40 21.28
N ILE A 379 19.16 26.48 21.90
CA ILE A 379 19.71 25.57 22.93
C ILE A 379 20.87 24.77 22.35
N ARG A 380 20.72 24.24 21.12
CA ARG A 380 21.79 23.53 20.41
C ARG A 380 23.03 24.42 20.21
N ARG A 381 22.87 25.68 19.80
CA ARG A 381 23.99 26.64 19.65
C ARG A 381 24.70 26.89 20.97
N ALA A 382 23.95 27.12 22.05
CA ALA A 382 24.50 27.30 23.38
C ALA A 382 25.24 26.04 23.88
N GLN A 383 24.72 24.84 23.60
CA GLN A 383 25.39 23.58 23.91
C GLN A 383 26.70 23.42 23.14
N VAL A 384 26.71 23.72 21.84
CA VAL A 384 27.93 23.66 21.02
C VAL A 384 28.97 24.68 21.51
N SER A 385 28.55 25.91 21.83
CA SER A 385 29.41 26.94 22.41
C SER A 385 30.00 26.47 23.74
N GLN A 386 29.19 25.88 24.61
CA GLN A 386 29.63 25.32 25.90
C GLN A 386 30.66 24.19 25.72
N VAL A 387 30.44 23.25 24.80
CA VAL A 387 31.39 22.15 24.52
C VAL A 387 32.72 22.69 23.99
N LYS A 388 32.68 23.64 23.04
CA LYS A 388 33.88 24.31 22.52
C LYS A 388 34.62 25.07 23.61
N GLY A 389 33.90 25.83 24.43
CA GLY A 389 34.43 26.61 25.55
C GLY A 389 35.06 25.73 26.63
N ALA A 390 34.39 24.63 27.01
CA ALA A 390 34.91 23.67 27.99
C ALA A 390 36.21 23.01 27.52
N ALA A 391 36.31 22.64 26.24
CA ALA A 391 37.55 22.11 25.66
C ALA A 391 38.71 23.13 25.72
N ARG A 392 38.44 24.40 25.36
CA ARG A 392 39.42 25.50 25.45
C ARG A 392 39.86 25.76 26.90
N LEU A 393 38.91 25.79 27.85
CA LEU A 393 39.20 25.96 29.28
C LEU A 393 40.03 24.79 29.84
N ALA A 394 39.75 23.55 29.44
CA ALA A 394 40.53 22.38 29.85
C ALA A 394 41.98 22.46 29.36
N LEU A 395 42.21 22.93 28.12
CA LEU A 395 43.55 23.17 27.59
C LEU A 395 44.30 24.24 28.39
N LEU A 396 43.64 25.36 28.72
CA LEU A 396 44.20 26.45 29.52
C LEU A 396 44.53 26.00 30.96
N GLN A 397 43.66 25.20 31.58
CA GLN A 397 43.91 24.61 32.89
C GLN A 397 45.11 23.65 32.86
N GLY A 398 45.23 22.84 31.81
CA GLY A 398 46.39 21.96 31.58
C GLY A 398 47.71 22.70 31.41
N ALA A 399 47.67 23.94 30.90
CA ALA A 399 48.83 24.83 30.79
C ALA A 399 49.22 25.52 32.12
N GLY A 400 48.48 25.29 33.21
CA GLY A 400 48.80 25.81 34.55
C GLY A 400 48.03 27.07 34.96
N LEU A 401 47.04 27.52 34.20
CA LEU A 401 46.17 28.64 34.57
C LEU A 401 45.08 28.21 35.56
N ASP A 402 44.84 29.02 36.59
CA ASP A 402 43.78 28.78 37.58
C ASP A 402 42.40 29.19 37.02
N VAL A 403 41.83 28.36 36.15
CA VAL A 403 40.52 28.56 35.53
C VAL A 403 39.39 28.63 36.57
N GLU A 404 39.51 27.85 37.64
CA GLU A 404 38.53 27.74 38.73
C GLU A 404 38.26 29.08 39.42
N ARG A 405 39.29 29.95 39.47
CA ARG A 405 39.20 31.30 40.03
C ARG A 405 38.09 32.15 39.39
N TRP A 406 37.86 32.00 38.09
CA TRP A 406 36.85 32.77 37.35
C TRP A 406 35.59 31.95 37.06
N LEU A 407 35.73 30.64 36.83
CA LEU A 407 34.62 29.78 36.45
C LEU A 407 33.60 29.65 37.58
N LYS A 408 34.04 29.36 38.81
CA LYS A 408 33.13 29.16 39.96
C LYS A 408 32.24 30.38 40.26
N PRO A 409 32.79 31.60 40.41
CA PRO A 409 31.96 32.78 40.60
C PRO A 409 30.97 33.01 39.45
N ALA A 410 31.43 32.88 38.21
CA ALA A 410 30.59 33.10 37.03
C ALA A 410 29.44 32.10 36.93
N MET A 411 29.70 30.81 37.21
CA MET A 411 28.64 29.78 37.24
C MET A 411 27.67 29.98 38.39
N THR A 412 28.17 30.30 39.58
CA THR A 412 27.32 30.53 40.77
C THR A 412 26.38 31.70 40.53
N GLN A 413 26.91 32.81 40.00
CA GLN A 413 26.10 33.96 39.61
C GLN A 413 25.05 33.58 38.55
N ALA A 414 25.43 32.83 37.52
CA ALA A 414 24.48 32.40 36.49
C ALA A 414 23.37 31.49 37.05
N GLN A 415 23.70 30.60 37.98
CA GLN A 415 22.74 29.74 38.66
C GLN A 415 21.74 30.55 39.50
N ASP A 416 22.24 31.53 40.27
CA ASP A 416 21.40 32.40 41.08
C ASP A 416 20.45 33.24 40.22
N GLU A 417 20.92 33.77 39.09
CA GLU A 417 20.10 34.53 38.14
C GLU A 417 19.01 33.66 37.49
N VAL A 418 19.37 32.46 37.02
CA VAL A 418 18.41 31.48 36.43
C VAL A 418 17.33 31.06 37.43
N GLU A 419 17.70 30.92 38.70
CA GLU A 419 16.80 30.57 39.79
C GLU A 419 15.91 31.75 40.20
N GLN A 420 16.45 32.98 40.18
CA GLN A 420 15.68 34.20 40.38
C GLN A 420 14.63 34.37 39.26
N GLU A 421 15.02 34.23 38.00
CA GLU A 421 14.11 34.27 36.85
C GLU A 421 13.04 33.18 36.95
N ARG A 422 13.40 31.96 37.37
CA ARG A 422 12.43 30.87 37.61
C ARG A 422 11.34 31.30 38.57
N ARG A 423 11.74 31.87 39.70
CA ARG A 423 10.82 32.33 40.75
C ARG A 423 9.94 33.47 40.26
N LEU A 424 10.50 34.38 39.45
CA LEU A 424 9.74 35.47 38.84
C LEU A 424 8.71 34.94 37.83
N SER A 425 9.09 34.02 36.95
CA SER A 425 8.17 33.34 36.03
C SER A 425 7.06 32.58 36.75
N GLU A 426 7.39 31.82 37.80
CA GLU A 426 6.40 31.11 38.62
C GLU A 426 5.46 32.07 39.35
N ALA A 427 5.99 33.18 39.86
CA ALA A 427 5.18 34.23 40.46
C ALA A 427 4.23 34.87 39.43
N ARG A 428 4.69 35.16 38.20
CA ARG A 428 3.87 35.68 37.10
C ARG A 428 2.71 34.72 36.75
N LEU A 429 2.99 33.42 36.69
CA LEU A 429 1.99 32.37 36.41
C LEU A 429 0.99 32.20 37.56
N SER A 430 1.41 32.38 38.81
CA SER A 430 0.51 32.25 39.97
C SER A 430 -0.46 33.43 40.14
N GLN A 431 -0.13 34.60 39.60
CA GLN A 431 -0.89 35.84 39.81
C GLN A 431 -1.88 36.18 38.69
N ARG A 432 -1.81 35.52 37.52
CA ARG A 432 -2.60 35.93 36.35
C ARG A 432 -3.01 34.77 35.48
N ASP A 433 -4.30 34.75 35.13
CA ASP A 433 -4.89 33.88 34.11
C ASP A 433 -4.00 33.84 32.86
N LEU A 434 -3.84 32.65 32.29
CA LEU A 434 -3.05 32.24 31.11
C LEU A 434 -3.28 33.16 29.89
N SER A 435 -2.81 34.41 29.97
CA SER A 435 -2.91 35.41 28.94
C SER A 435 -1.69 35.34 28.02
N PRO A 436 -1.85 35.52 26.69
CA PRO A 436 -0.74 35.49 25.72
C PRO A 436 0.45 36.40 26.08
N THR A 437 0.19 37.44 26.88
CA THR A 437 1.16 38.43 27.31
C THR A 437 2.22 37.89 28.27
N ALA A 438 1.94 36.80 29.00
CA ALA A 438 2.94 36.16 29.85
C ALA A 438 3.96 35.35 29.03
N GLU A 439 3.54 34.82 27.89
CA GLU A 439 4.39 34.02 27.00
C GLU A 439 5.27 34.92 26.15
N ASP A 440 4.75 36.05 25.66
CA ASP A 440 5.55 37.08 25.00
C ASP A 440 6.61 37.65 25.95
N ALA A 441 6.30 37.75 27.25
CA ALA A 441 7.29 38.19 28.23
C ALA A 441 8.44 37.18 28.39
N GLU A 442 8.16 35.88 28.37
CA GLU A 442 9.21 34.87 28.55
C GLU A 442 10.00 34.59 27.26
N LEU A 443 9.37 34.75 26.10
CA LEU A 443 10.06 34.77 24.82
C LEU A 443 10.91 36.04 24.69
N SER A 444 10.41 37.19 25.13
CA SER A 444 11.23 38.42 25.25
C SER A 444 12.39 38.21 26.21
N ASP A 445 12.16 37.60 27.39
CA ASP A 445 13.24 37.27 28.33
C ASP A 445 14.27 36.29 27.68
N PHE A 446 13.85 35.46 26.70
CA PHE A 446 14.72 34.55 25.95
C PHE A 446 15.50 35.25 24.84
N GLU A 447 14.83 36.08 24.07
CA GLU A 447 15.44 36.95 23.07
C GLU A 447 16.45 37.90 23.74
N GLU A 448 16.17 38.43 24.92
CA GLU A 448 17.12 39.23 25.70
C GLU A 448 18.36 38.42 26.15
N CYS A 449 18.17 37.15 26.52
CA CYS A 449 19.28 36.24 26.82
C CYS A 449 20.14 35.93 25.59
N GLU A 450 19.56 35.96 24.40
CA GLU A 450 20.26 35.79 23.12
C GLU A 450 20.93 37.09 22.64
N GLU A 451 20.23 38.22 22.70
CA GLU A 451 20.68 39.53 22.23
C GLU A 451 21.83 40.10 23.06
N THR A 452 21.89 39.84 24.37
CA THR A 452 23.06 40.18 25.19
C THR A 452 24.30 39.33 24.87
N GLY A 453 24.19 38.44 23.89
CA GLY A 453 25.13 37.37 23.62
C GLY A 453 25.58 37.26 22.18
N GLU A 454 25.71 38.36 21.41
CA GLU A 454 26.32 38.46 20.06
C GLU A 454 26.68 37.07 19.53
N LEU A 455 25.62 36.42 19.05
CA LEU A 455 25.62 35.02 18.70
C LEU A 455 26.53 34.86 17.48
N PHE A 456 27.71 34.31 17.72
CA PHE A 456 28.70 33.88 16.71
C PHE A 456 29.67 34.90 16.11
N GLU A 457 29.75 36.14 16.61
CA GLU A 457 30.95 36.95 16.34
C GLU A 457 32.05 36.60 17.36
N GLU A 458 32.83 35.56 17.04
CA GLU A 458 34.24 35.56 17.46
C GLU A 458 34.79 36.88 16.90
N PRO A 459 35.28 37.83 17.73
CA PRO A 459 35.98 38.96 17.16
C PRO A 459 37.11 38.32 16.37
N ALA A 460 37.10 38.50 15.05
CA ALA A 460 38.13 37.98 14.18
C ALA A 460 39.47 38.20 14.90
N PRO A 461 40.30 37.16 15.10
CA PRO A 461 41.51 37.27 15.90
C PRO A 461 42.27 38.44 15.34
N GLN A 462 42.37 39.56 16.11
CA GLN A 462 42.78 40.89 15.65
C GLN A 462 43.45 40.77 14.28
N ALA A 463 42.65 40.88 13.22
CA ALA A 463 43.12 40.56 11.86
C ALA A 463 44.47 41.26 11.75
N LEU A 464 45.54 40.47 11.57
CA LEU A 464 46.93 40.91 11.57
C LEU A 464 46.99 42.29 10.92
N ALA A 465 47.05 43.34 11.75
CA ALA A 465 46.84 44.74 11.38
C ALA A 465 46.23 44.94 9.97
N THR A 466 44.90 44.80 9.80
CA THR A 466 44.21 45.28 8.59
C THR A 466 44.73 46.67 8.30
N ARG A 467 45.38 46.83 7.14
CA ARG A 467 46.14 48.03 6.82
C ARG A 467 45.17 49.21 6.81
N ALA A 468 45.61 50.39 7.21
CA ALA A 468 44.78 51.59 7.05
C ALA A 468 44.65 51.88 5.55
N LEU A 469 43.57 51.41 4.92
CA LEU A 469 43.27 51.66 3.51
C LEU A 469 42.71 53.09 3.35
N PRO A 470 43.20 53.89 2.38
CA PRO A 470 44.19 53.52 1.38
C PRO A 470 45.62 53.54 1.93
N CYS A 471 46.44 52.52 1.61
CA CYS A 471 47.85 52.47 2.02
C CYS A 471 48.81 52.43 0.80
N PRO A 472 49.94 53.15 0.85
CA PRO A 472 50.93 53.13 -0.22
C PRO A 472 51.70 51.80 -0.22
N ALA A 473 51.85 51.23 -1.41
CA ALA A 473 52.60 50.01 -1.66
C ALA A 473 53.57 50.19 -2.82
N HIS A 474 54.75 49.61 -2.70
CA HIS A 474 55.81 49.61 -3.69
C HIS A 474 55.88 48.26 -4.38
N VAL A 475 55.77 48.24 -5.71
CA VAL A 475 55.78 47.01 -6.50
C VAL A 475 57.19 46.42 -6.55
N VAL A 476 57.35 45.19 -6.05
CA VAL A 476 58.63 44.46 -6.00
C VAL A 476 58.82 43.52 -7.18
N PHE A 477 57.72 43.07 -7.78
CA PHE A 477 57.73 42.20 -8.95
C PHE A 477 56.74 42.71 -9.99
N ARG A 478 57.14 42.70 -11.26
CA ARG A 478 56.23 43.01 -12.36
C ARG A 478 55.11 41.96 -12.43
N TYR A 479 53.89 42.40 -12.71
CA TYR A 479 52.75 41.53 -12.96
C TYR A 479 51.91 42.09 -14.10
N GLN A 480 51.46 41.20 -14.99
CA GLN A 480 50.70 41.55 -16.17
C GLN A 480 49.29 41.01 -16.01
N ALA A 481 48.30 41.89 -16.08
CA ALA A 481 46.89 41.53 -15.93
C ALA A 481 46.48 40.53 -17.03
N GLY A 482 45.94 39.39 -16.61
CA GLY A 482 45.30 38.39 -17.47
C GLY A 482 43.78 38.60 -17.58
N ARG A 483 43.17 39.32 -16.63
CA ARG A 483 41.71 39.59 -16.59
C ARG A 483 41.40 41.10 -16.53
N GLU A 484 40.18 41.47 -16.90
CA GLU A 484 39.73 42.88 -16.96
C GLU A 484 39.65 43.58 -15.59
N ASP A 485 39.60 42.79 -14.51
CA ASP A 485 39.56 43.25 -13.12
C ASP A 485 40.95 43.29 -12.45
N GLU A 486 42.01 42.88 -13.15
CA GLU A 486 43.39 42.87 -12.67
C GLU A 486 44.16 44.12 -13.13
N LEU A 487 45.13 44.57 -12.34
CA LEU A 487 45.96 45.73 -12.66
C LEU A 487 47.35 45.29 -13.14
N THR A 488 47.76 45.76 -14.31
CA THR A 488 49.16 45.57 -14.78
C THR A 488 50.08 46.51 -14.00
N ILE A 489 51.12 45.96 -13.38
CA ILE A 489 52.03 46.69 -12.48
C ILE A 489 53.48 46.44 -12.88
N THR A 490 54.28 47.49 -12.80
CA THR A 490 55.71 47.44 -13.15
C THR A 490 56.59 47.49 -11.90
N GLU A 491 57.72 46.77 -11.91
CA GLU A 491 58.68 46.80 -10.81
C GLU A 491 59.17 48.23 -10.55
N GLY A 492 59.09 48.69 -9.30
CA GLY A 492 59.40 50.07 -8.90
C GLY A 492 58.23 51.06 -8.92
N GLU A 493 57.05 50.63 -9.35
CA GLU A 493 55.83 51.46 -9.34
C GLU A 493 55.25 51.62 -7.93
N TRP A 494 54.63 52.77 -7.67
CA TRP A 494 53.87 53.02 -6.45
C TRP A 494 52.38 52.85 -6.71
N LEU A 495 51.72 52.06 -5.87
CA LEU A 495 50.29 51.81 -5.89
C LEU A 495 49.66 52.24 -4.56
N GLU A 496 48.37 52.57 -4.62
CA GLU A 496 47.54 52.82 -3.45
C GLU A 496 46.61 51.61 -3.28
N VAL A 497 46.81 50.77 -2.26
CA VAL A 497 45.93 49.63 -1.96
C VAL A 497 44.67 50.16 -1.28
N ILE A 498 43.49 49.82 -1.81
CA ILE A 498 42.18 50.39 -1.43
C ILE A 498 41.26 49.33 -0.81
N GLU A 499 41.43 48.05 -1.13
CA GLU A 499 40.59 46.95 -0.65
C GLU A 499 41.45 45.69 -0.44
N GLU A 500 41.29 45.01 0.69
CA GLU A 500 41.79 43.64 0.88
C GLU A 500 40.82 42.69 0.15
N GLY A 501 41.31 41.82 -0.73
CA GLY A 501 40.46 40.98 -1.58
C GLY A 501 39.81 39.79 -0.85
N ASP A 502 38.78 39.20 -1.46
CA ASP A 502 38.02 38.06 -0.92
C ASP A 502 38.81 36.72 -0.92
N ALA A 503 40.02 36.70 -1.47
CA ALA A 503 40.87 35.52 -1.59
C ALA A 503 42.23 35.76 -0.92
N ASP A 504 42.74 34.74 -0.23
CA ASP A 504 43.85 34.78 0.75
C ASP A 504 45.20 35.39 0.28
N GLU A 505 45.36 35.90 -0.95
CA GLU A 505 46.61 36.52 -1.43
C GLU A 505 46.44 37.66 -2.47
N TRP A 506 45.26 38.28 -2.58
CA TRP A 506 45.00 39.35 -3.56
C TRP A 506 44.49 40.63 -2.92
N VAL A 507 44.96 41.78 -3.41
CA VAL A 507 44.52 43.10 -2.95
C VAL A 507 44.13 43.98 -4.12
N LYS A 508 43.17 44.89 -3.92
CA LYS A 508 42.74 45.84 -4.92
C LYS A 508 43.54 47.13 -4.77
N ALA A 509 44.25 47.52 -5.82
CA ALA A 509 45.13 48.67 -5.81
C ALA A 509 44.81 49.65 -6.94
N ARG A 510 45.23 50.90 -6.78
CA ARG A 510 45.15 51.97 -7.77
C ARG A 510 46.54 52.43 -8.15
N ASN A 511 46.82 52.51 -9.45
CA ASN A 511 48.09 53.04 -9.95
C ASN A 511 48.09 54.57 -10.06
N GLN A 512 49.25 55.13 -10.42
CA GLN A 512 49.43 56.56 -10.71
C GLN A 512 48.60 57.09 -11.88
N HIS A 513 48.07 56.22 -12.76
CA HIS A 513 47.19 56.57 -13.87
C HIS A 513 45.70 56.59 -13.48
N GLY A 514 45.37 56.26 -12.21
CA GLY A 514 44.00 56.19 -11.71
C GLY A 514 43.26 54.89 -12.05
N GLU A 515 43.95 53.90 -12.63
CA GLU A 515 43.41 52.58 -12.95
C GLU A 515 43.36 51.74 -11.67
N VAL A 516 42.25 51.02 -11.46
CA VAL A 516 42.00 50.21 -10.27
C VAL A 516 41.83 48.77 -10.69
N GLY A 517 42.51 47.85 -10.00
CA GLY A 517 42.38 46.42 -10.24
C GLY A 517 43.04 45.59 -9.15
N PHE A 518 42.84 44.28 -9.21
CA PHE A 518 43.43 43.32 -8.31
C PHE A 518 44.89 43.04 -8.67
N VAL A 519 45.72 42.93 -7.64
CA VAL A 519 47.15 42.61 -7.72
C VAL A 519 47.51 41.59 -6.62
N PRO A 520 48.46 40.67 -6.87
CA PRO A 520 48.91 39.75 -5.83
C PRO A 520 49.58 40.50 -4.68
N GLU A 521 49.18 40.27 -3.43
CA GLU A 521 49.74 40.96 -2.26
C GLU A 521 51.26 40.71 -2.14
N ARG A 522 51.69 39.48 -2.45
CA ARG A 522 53.09 39.05 -2.50
C ARG A 522 53.99 39.82 -3.49
N TYR A 523 53.41 40.62 -4.39
CA TYR A 523 54.16 41.43 -5.37
C TYR A 523 54.33 42.87 -4.89
N LEU A 524 53.80 43.19 -3.72
CA LEU A 524 53.82 44.51 -3.10
C LEU A 524 54.68 44.49 -1.83
N ASN A 525 55.45 45.56 -1.64
CA ASN A 525 56.16 45.86 -0.41
C ASN A 525 55.57 47.13 0.20
N PHE A 526 55.43 47.19 1.52
CA PHE A 526 54.70 48.28 2.16
C PHE A 526 55.63 49.03 3.13
N PRO A 527 55.77 50.35 3.01
CA PRO A 527 56.81 51.11 3.71
C PRO A 527 56.73 51.11 5.25
N ASP A 528 55.61 50.69 5.84
CA ASP A 528 55.37 50.76 7.30
C ASP A 528 55.74 49.48 8.07
N LEU A 529 56.35 48.48 7.43
CA LEU A 529 56.87 47.26 8.08
C LEU A 529 58.35 47.03 7.76
N SER A 530 59.22 47.96 8.15
CA SER A 530 60.67 47.76 8.06
C SER A 530 61.26 47.33 9.41
N LEU A 531 61.35 46.03 9.64
CA LEU A 531 62.30 45.44 10.60
C LEU A 531 63.69 45.37 9.93
N PRO A 532 64.77 45.83 10.58
CA PRO A 532 66.11 45.88 9.98
C PRO A 532 66.83 44.56 10.25
N GLU A 533 67.36 43.89 9.22
CA GLU A 533 68.55 43.03 9.32
C GLU A 533 68.98 42.64 7.90
N SER A 534 69.93 43.39 7.35
CA SER A 534 71.36 43.05 7.25
C SER A 534 71.68 42.18 6.04
N SER A 535 72.17 42.89 5.02
CA SER A 535 72.84 42.43 3.82
C SER A 535 74.03 41.51 4.11
N GLN A 536 74.06 40.35 3.44
CA GLN A 536 75.30 39.65 3.09
C GLN A 536 75.13 38.95 1.74
N ASP A 537 75.74 39.55 0.71
CA ASP A 537 76.04 38.96 -0.58
C ASP A 537 76.91 37.71 -0.43
N SER A 538 76.64 36.67 -1.24
CA SER A 538 77.67 35.91 -1.96
C SER A 538 77.04 34.93 -2.95
N ASP A 539 77.30 35.20 -4.24
CA ASP A 539 77.09 34.32 -5.38
C ASP A 539 77.72 32.92 -5.21
N ASN A 540 77.00 31.86 -5.59
CA ASN A 540 77.47 30.99 -6.68
C ASN A 540 76.39 29.97 -7.14
N PRO A 541 76.27 29.70 -8.45
CA PRO A 541 75.21 28.88 -9.03
C PRO A 541 75.68 27.43 -9.25
N CYS A 542 74.82 26.44 -9.03
CA CYS A 542 74.96 25.13 -9.69
C CYS A 542 73.64 24.37 -9.71
N GLY A 543 73.27 23.89 -10.89
CA GLY A 543 71.93 23.42 -11.22
C GLY A 543 71.52 22.09 -10.60
N ALA A 544 70.22 21.92 -10.45
CA ALA A 544 69.55 20.63 -10.30
C ALA A 544 68.12 20.76 -10.87
N GLU A 545 67.74 19.75 -11.65
CA GLU A 545 66.53 19.57 -12.47
C GLU A 545 65.19 19.91 -11.79
N PRO A 546 64.17 20.41 -12.52
CA PRO A 546 62.88 20.75 -11.94
C PRO A 546 62.12 19.50 -11.51
N THR A 547 61.86 19.39 -10.21
CA THR A 547 61.03 18.38 -9.57
C THR A 547 59.68 18.28 -10.28
N ALA A 548 59.42 17.15 -10.96
CA ALA A 548 58.15 16.92 -11.63
C ALA A 548 57.06 16.56 -10.59
N PHE A 549 56.03 17.39 -10.50
CA PHE A 549 54.85 17.14 -9.66
C PHE A 549 53.98 16.04 -10.32
N LEU A 550 53.54 15.07 -9.52
CA LEU A 550 52.69 13.95 -9.94
C LEU A 550 51.35 14.03 -9.21
N ALA A 551 50.28 13.61 -9.89
CA ALA A 551 48.96 13.44 -9.29
C ALA A 551 48.41 12.04 -9.58
N GLN A 552 47.69 11.46 -8.62
CA GLN A 552 47.04 10.15 -8.76
C GLN A 552 45.53 10.35 -8.99
N ALA A 553 44.96 9.69 -10.00
CA ALA A 553 43.52 9.74 -10.26
C ALA A 553 42.72 8.98 -9.20
N LEU A 554 41.78 9.65 -8.53
CA LEU A 554 40.84 9.06 -7.58
C LEU A 554 39.64 8.40 -8.27
N TYR A 555 39.35 8.81 -9.51
CA TYR A 555 38.27 8.28 -10.33
C TYR A 555 38.69 8.26 -11.80
N SER A 556 38.08 7.37 -12.58
CA SER A 556 38.23 7.37 -14.03
C SER A 556 37.54 8.59 -14.67
N TYR A 557 38.24 9.30 -15.57
CA TYR A 557 37.75 10.48 -16.27
C TYR A 557 37.79 10.29 -17.79
N THR A 558 36.69 10.63 -18.46
CA THR A 558 36.59 10.65 -19.93
C THR A 558 36.38 12.08 -20.39
N GLY A 559 37.36 12.63 -21.09
CA GLY A 559 37.33 14.02 -21.57
C GLY A 559 36.19 14.26 -22.56
N GLN A 560 35.54 15.41 -22.43
CA GLN A 560 34.40 15.83 -23.26
C GLN A 560 34.84 16.63 -24.50
N SER A 561 36.11 17.03 -24.56
CA SER A 561 36.72 17.80 -25.65
C SER A 561 38.12 17.28 -26.00
N ALA A 562 38.65 17.71 -27.15
CA ALA A 562 40.01 17.35 -27.58
C ALA A 562 41.12 17.97 -26.71
N GLU A 563 40.76 18.95 -25.87
CA GLU A 563 41.65 19.63 -24.94
C GLU A 563 41.70 18.92 -23.58
N GLU A 564 40.77 17.99 -23.30
CA GLU A 564 40.67 17.26 -22.05
C GLU A 564 41.42 15.93 -22.05
N LEU A 565 42.07 15.64 -20.93
CA LEU A 565 42.86 14.42 -20.72
C LEU A 565 41.96 13.31 -20.19
N SER A 566 41.93 12.14 -20.82
CA SER A 566 41.20 10.96 -20.31
C SER A 566 42.13 9.98 -19.61
N PHE A 567 41.74 9.46 -18.45
CA PHE A 567 42.54 8.53 -17.63
C PHE A 567 41.67 7.60 -16.77
N PRO A 568 42.11 6.36 -16.48
CA PRO A 568 41.44 5.47 -15.54
C PRO A 568 41.70 5.86 -14.07
N GLU A 569 40.88 5.34 -13.16
CA GLU A 569 41.14 5.40 -11.72
C GLU A 569 42.52 4.78 -11.40
N GLY A 570 43.28 5.42 -10.51
CA GLY A 570 44.65 5.03 -10.16
C GLY A 570 45.74 5.46 -11.15
N ALA A 571 45.40 6.15 -12.24
CA ALA A 571 46.39 6.68 -13.18
C ALA A 571 47.32 7.72 -12.53
N LEU A 572 48.64 7.60 -12.79
CA LEU A 572 49.63 8.61 -12.43
C LEU A 572 49.76 9.64 -13.55
N ILE A 573 49.39 10.88 -13.26
CA ILE A 573 49.36 12.00 -14.19
C ILE A 573 50.53 12.93 -13.85
N ARG A 574 51.38 13.21 -14.83
CA ARG A 574 52.48 14.17 -14.66
C ARG A 574 51.92 15.58 -14.80
N LEU A 575 51.96 16.37 -13.73
CA LEU A 575 51.44 17.74 -13.74
C LEU A 575 52.38 18.63 -14.55
N LEU A 576 51.80 19.38 -15.49
CA LEU A 576 52.50 20.39 -16.25
C LEU A 576 52.41 21.73 -15.50
N PRO A 577 53.36 22.65 -15.72
CA PRO A 577 53.35 23.96 -15.09
C PRO A 577 51.99 24.64 -15.33
N ARG A 578 51.35 25.05 -14.24
CA ARG A 578 50.11 25.84 -14.28
C ARG A 578 50.38 27.12 -15.07
N ALA A 579 49.45 27.55 -15.91
CA ALA A 579 49.61 28.78 -16.69
C ALA A 579 49.85 29.99 -15.76
N GLN A 580 50.55 31.00 -16.26
CA GLN A 580 51.19 32.10 -15.52
C GLN A 580 50.24 33.01 -14.72
N ASP A 581 48.94 32.72 -14.70
CA ASP A 581 47.90 33.59 -14.13
C ASP A 581 47.50 33.22 -12.71
N GLY A 582 48.08 32.18 -12.10
CA GLY A 582 47.98 31.92 -10.66
C GLY A 582 46.58 31.64 -10.09
N VAL A 583 45.55 31.58 -10.93
CA VAL A 583 44.18 31.23 -10.54
C VAL A 583 43.96 29.73 -10.78
N ASP A 584 43.64 29.00 -9.72
CA ASP A 584 43.14 27.63 -9.81
C ASP A 584 41.71 27.66 -10.33
N ASP A 585 41.53 27.45 -11.64
CA ASP A 585 40.22 27.36 -12.30
C ASP A 585 39.56 25.98 -12.11
N GLY A 586 40.12 25.13 -11.23
CA GLY A 586 39.66 23.78 -11.00
C GLY A 586 40.05 22.79 -12.11
N PHE A 587 40.80 23.22 -13.14
CA PHE A 587 41.28 22.36 -14.22
C PHE A 587 42.81 22.34 -14.27
N TRP A 588 43.38 21.18 -13.92
CA TRP A 588 44.82 21.00 -13.95
C TRP A 588 45.27 20.48 -15.31
N ARG A 589 46.44 20.93 -15.75
CA ARG A 589 47.06 20.50 -17.00
C ARG A 589 48.06 19.41 -16.68
N GLY A 590 47.98 18.28 -17.37
CA GLY A 590 48.91 17.20 -17.16
C GLY A 590 49.08 16.30 -18.36
N GLU A 591 50.03 15.39 -18.22
CA GLU A 591 50.41 14.42 -19.23
C GLU A 591 50.10 13.01 -18.72
N PHE A 592 49.29 12.28 -19.48
CA PHE A 592 48.99 10.87 -19.25
C PHE A 592 49.03 10.11 -20.58
N GLY A 593 49.78 9.00 -20.63
CA GLY A 593 49.87 8.16 -21.83
C GLY A 593 50.37 8.88 -23.09
N GLY A 594 51.23 9.91 -22.93
CA GLY A 594 51.76 10.72 -24.03
C GLY A 594 50.78 11.74 -24.61
N ARG A 595 49.60 11.92 -24.01
CA ARG A 595 48.68 13.02 -24.31
C ARG A 595 48.76 14.08 -23.23
N VAL A 596 48.72 15.34 -23.66
CA VAL A 596 48.63 16.51 -22.80
C VAL A 596 47.22 17.07 -22.90
N GLY A 597 46.59 17.33 -21.75
CA GLY A 597 45.26 17.91 -21.70
C GLY A 597 44.94 18.45 -20.32
N VAL A 598 43.79 19.10 -20.20
CA VAL A 598 43.23 19.57 -18.93
C VAL A 598 42.29 18.54 -18.31
N PHE A 599 42.18 18.51 -16.99
CA PHE A 599 41.24 17.66 -16.27
C PHE A 599 40.84 18.30 -14.93
N PRO A 600 39.64 18.00 -14.40
CA PRO A 600 39.22 18.54 -13.11
C PRO A 600 40.14 18.11 -11.97
N SER A 601 40.63 19.07 -11.18
CA SER A 601 41.52 18.82 -10.04
C SER A 601 40.88 17.96 -8.95
N LEU A 602 39.55 18.02 -8.81
CA LEU A 602 38.74 17.22 -7.88
C LEU A 602 38.80 15.70 -8.13
N LEU A 603 39.30 15.27 -9.30
CA LEU A 603 39.41 13.86 -9.67
C LEU A 603 40.79 13.29 -9.37
N VAL A 604 41.72 14.08 -8.83
CA VAL A 604 43.10 13.66 -8.57
C VAL A 604 43.55 14.08 -7.17
N GLU A 605 44.55 13.38 -6.65
CA GLU A 605 45.27 13.70 -5.42
C GLU A 605 46.73 14.04 -5.76
N GLU A 606 47.23 15.17 -5.27
CA GLU A 606 48.61 15.62 -5.51
C GLU A 606 49.60 14.84 -4.64
N LEU A 607 50.57 14.18 -5.27
CA LEU A 607 51.59 13.39 -4.58
C LEU A 607 52.82 14.26 -4.28
N LEU A 608 52.83 14.90 -3.11
CA LEU A 608 53.99 15.61 -2.58
C LEU A 608 54.94 14.61 -1.88
N GLY A 609 55.98 14.15 -2.58
CA GLY A 609 57.07 13.40 -1.97
C GLY A 609 58.06 12.76 -2.95
N PRO A 610 59.35 12.57 -2.57
CA PRO A 610 60.33 11.87 -3.40
C PRO A 610 59.93 10.39 -3.56
N PRO A 611 60.30 9.72 -4.67
CA PRO A 611 59.78 8.40 -5.01
C PRO A 611 60.30 7.35 -4.02
N GLY A 612 59.44 6.88 -3.13
CA GLY A 612 59.64 5.61 -2.41
C GLY A 612 59.29 4.43 -3.34
N PRO A 613 59.99 3.28 -3.26
CA PRO A 613 59.79 2.17 -4.19
C PRO A 613 58.40 1.53 -4.02
N PRO A 614 57.80 0.99 -5.10
CA PRO A 614 56.41 0.53 -5.07
C PRO A 614 56.33 -0.83 -4.38
N GLU A 615 55.59 -0.91 -3.27
CA GLU A 615 55.13 -2.21 -2.75
C GLU A 615 53.87 -2.63 -3.52
N LEU A 616 54.09 -3.69 -4.31
CA LEU A 616 53.12 -4.43 -5.10
C LEU A 616 51.98 -4.96 -4.22
N SER A 617 50.74 -4.73 -4.64
CA SER A 617 49.60 -5.62 -4.35
C SER A 617 48.57 -5.49 -5.48
N ASP A 618 48.31 -6.63 -6.13
CA ASP A 618 47.65 -6.84 -7.42
C ASP A 618 46.21 -6.27 -7.58
N PRO A 619 45.80 -5.93 -8.83
CA PRO A 619 44.45 -5.49 -9.17
C PRO A 619 43.61 -6.64 -9.76
N GLU A 620 42.41 -6.90 -9.25
CA GLU A 620 41.37 -7.58 -10.03
C GLU A 620 39.97 -7.01 -9.76
N GLN A 621 39.28 -6.74 -10.88
CA GLN A 621 37.83 -6.55 -11.08
C GLN A 621 37.25 -5.13 -11.18
N MET A 622 37.40 -4.59 -12.40
CA MET A 622 36.43 -3.82 -13.21
C MET A 622 34.94 -4.01 -12.83
N LEU A 623 34.15 -2.92 -12.81
CA LEU A 623 33.01 -2.59 -13.73
C LEU A 623 32.20 -1.33 -13.26
N PRO A 624 31.38 -0.67 -14.13
CA PRO A 624 31.33 0.81 -14.30
C PRO A 624 30.09 1.55 -13.76
N SER A 625 30.21 2.89 -13.61
CA SER A 625 29.19 3.88 -13.20
C SER A 625 28.03 4.12 -14.16
N PRO A 626 26.88 4.64 -13.66
CA PRO A 626 26.03 5.55 -14.43
C PRO A 626 25.61 6.84 -13.67
N SER A 627 25.51 7.94 -14.44
CA SER A 627 25.20 9.32 -14.06
C SER A 627 23.72 9.60 -13.67
N PRO A 628 23.39 10.70 -12.97
CA PRO A 628 22.02 10.98 -12.48
C PRO A 628 21.22 11.92 -13.42
N PRO A 629 19.87 11.84 -13.47
CA PRO A 629 19.04 12.82 -14.17
C PRO A 629 18.31 13.82 -13.24
N SER A 630 17.92 14.92 -13.89
CA SER A 630 17.43 16.21 -13.36
C SER A 630 16.02 16.23 -12.73
N PHE A 631 15.84 17.12 -11.75
CA PHE A 631 14.61 17.44 -11.01
C PHE A 631 13.56 18.22 -11.82
N SER A 632 12.27 18.08 -11.45
CA SER A 632 11.33 19.21 -11.20
C SER A 632 9.94 18.73 -10.66
N PRO A 633 9.38 19.30 -9.55
CA PRO A 633 8.00 19.14 -9.05
C PRO A 633 7.11 20.37 -9.47
N PRO A 634 5.79 20.58 -9.15
CA PRO A 634 5.10 20.62 -7.81
C PRO A 634 3.58 20.19 -7.73
N ALA A 635 3.05 19.71 -6.57
CA ALA A 635 2.17 20.31 -5.51
C ALA A 635 0.62 20.43 -5.78
N PRO A 636 -0.28 20.73 -4.79
CA PRO A 636 -0.79 19.88 -3.67
C PRO A 636 -2.35 19.93 -3.50
N THR A 637 -2.90 19.59 -2.29
CA THR A 637 -4.30 19.68 -1.73
C THR A 637 -5.23 18.47 -1.88
N SER A 638 -6.04 18.01 -0.90
CA SER A 638 -6.43 18.51 0.44
C SER A 638 -6.98 17.38 1.35
N VAL A 639 -6.98 17.69 2.65
CA VAL A 639 -7.23 16.93 3.88
C VAL A 639 -8.74 16.68 4.15
N LEU A 640 -9.10 15.58 4.83
CA LEU A 640 -9.95 15.63 6.05
C LEU A 640 -9.88 14.34 6.88
N ASP A 641 -9.54 14.52 8.14
CA ASP A 641 -9.35 13.52 9.19
C ASP A 641 -10.58 13.50 10.14
N GLY A 642 -10.80 12.39 10.85
CA GLY A 642 -11.82 12.27 11.90
C GLY A 642 -11.68 10.98 12.72
N PRO A 643 -11.87 11.02 14.06
CA PRO A 643 -10.93 10.45 15.04
C PRO A 643 -11.29 9.03 15.57
N PRO A 644 -10.39 8.34 16.31
CA PRO A 644 -10.56 6.94 16.71
C PRO A 644 -10.99 6.69 18.18
N ALA A 645 -11.47 5.45 18.39
CA ALA A 645 -11.43 4.60 19.61
C ALA A 645 -12.59 4.72 20.65
N PRO A 646 -12.81 3.74 21.57
CA PRO A 646 -12.10 2.47 21.78
C PRO A 646 -12.96 1.19 22.03
N VAL A 647 -12.20 0.09 22.03
CA VAL A 647 -12.35 -1.34 22.37
C VAL A 647 -13.09 -1.65 23.70
N LEU A 648 -13.83 -2.79 23.78
CA LEU A 648 -13.70 -3.90 24.78
C LEU A 648 -14.92 -4.89 24.75
N PRO A 649 -14.78 -6.14 25.25
CA PRO A 649 -15.10 -7.37 24.52
C PRO A 649 -16.18 -8.23 25.19
N GLY A 650 -16.56 -9.37 24.58
CA GLY A 650 -17.21 -10.45 25.32
C GLY A 650 -17.94 -11.50 24.48
N ASP A 651 -17.33 -12.67 24.36
CA ASP A 651 -17.92 -13.95 23.96
C ASP A 651 -19.27 -14.24 24.66
N LYS A 652 -20.23 -14.78 23.90
CA LYS A 652 -20.91 -16.04 24.23
C LYS A 652 -21.85 -16.50 23.11
N ALA A 653 -21.53 -17.67 22.58
CA ALA A 653 -22.35 -18.48 21.68
C ALA A 653 -23.69 -18.86 22.32
N LEU A 654 -24.80 -18.79 21.56
CA LEU A 654 -25.98 -19.64 21.73
C LEU A 654 -26.75 -19.79 20.41
N ASP A 655 -27.22 -21.03 20.23
CA ASP A 655 -27.86 -21.68 19.09
C ASP A 655 -29.09 -20.99 18.45
N PHE A 656 -29.21 -21.16 17.11
CA PHE A 656 -30.47 -21.11 16.34
C PHE A 656 -31.25 -22.45 16.53
N PRO A 657 -32.58 -22.59 16.30
CA PRO A 657 -33.31 -21.95 15.18
C PRO A 657 -34.81 -21.61 15.40
N GLY A 658 -35.38 -20.77 14.53
CA GLY A 658 -36.83 -20.62 14.42
C GLY A 658 -37.28 -19.37 13.68
N PHE A 659 -37.81 -19.56 12.48
CA PHE A 659 -38.59 -18.61 11.67
C PHE A 659 -39.43 -17.64 12.53
N LEU A 660 -39.36 -16.33 12.26
CA LEU A 660 -40.49 -15.40 12.11
C LEU A 660 -40.00 -13.95 11.84
N ASP A 661 -40.21 -13.52 10.60
CA ASP A 661 -40.58 -12.19 10.10
C ASP A 661 -40.41 -10.96 11.03
N MET A 662 -39.38 -10.12 10.80
CA MET A 662 -39.40 -8.69 11.17
C MET A 662 -38.38 -7.85 10.35
N MET A 663 -38.92 -7.07 9.41
CA MET A 663 -38.46 -5.79 8.86
C MET A 663 -37.07 -5.27 9.27
N ALA A 664 -36.08 -5.40 8.39
CA ALA A 664 -34.81 -4.66 8.44
C ALA A 664 -34.76 -3.58 7.33
N PRO A 665 -34.16 -2.40 7.58
CA PRO A 665 -34.25 -1.26 6.67
C PRO A 665 -33.47 -1.55 5.37
N ARG A 666 -34.13 -1.33 4.24
CA ARG A 666 -33.53 -1.45 2.91
C ARG A 666 -32.39 -0.44 2.74
N LEU A 667 -31.15 -0.90 2.84
CA LEU A 667 -29.98 -0.19 2.32
C LEU A 667 -30.15 -0.08 0.80
N ARG A 668 -30.39 1.13 0.31
CA ARG A 668 -30.47 1.41 -1.13
C ARG A 668 -29.07 1.26 -1.74
N PRO A 669 -28.92 0.60 -2.90
CA PRO A 669 -27.70 0.67 -3.67
C PRO A 669 -27.46 2.13 -4.11
N MET A 670 -26.30 2.70 -3.73
CA MET A 670 -25.83 3.97 -4.26
C MET A 670 -25.58 3.81 -5.78
N ARG A 671 -26.30 4.58 -6.59
CA ARG A 671 -26.09 4.68 -8.04
C ARG A 671 -24.85 5.55 -8.29
N PRO A 672 -23.93 5.18 -9.21
CA PRO A 672 -22.86 6.10 -9.63
C PRO A 672 -23.45 7.34 -10.33
N PRO A 673 -22.78 8.50 -10.26
CA PRO A 673 -23.25 9.73 -10.91
C PRO A 673 -23.27 9.57 -12.44
N PRO A 674 -24.20 10.24 -13.15
CA PRO A 674 -24.25 10.19 -14.61
C PRO A 674 -23.03 10.90 -15.24
N PRO A 675 -22.59 10.49 -16.43
CA PRO A 675 -21.49 11.16 -17.13
C PRO A 675 -21.90 12.59 -17.54
N PRO A 676 -20.93 13.52 -17.68
CA PRO A 676 -21.21 14.88 -18.10
C PRO A 676 -21.83 14.92 -19.51
N PRO A 677 -22.68 15.92 -19.81
CA PRO A 677 -23.35 16.03 -21.10
C PRO A 677 -22.33 16.14 -22.23
N ALA A 678 -22.45 15.26 -23.24
CA ALA A 678 -21.63 15.31 -24.44
C ALA A 678 -21.84 16.65 -25.14
N LYS A 679 -20.74 17.30 -25.55
CA LYS A 679 -20.75 18.51 -26.37
C LYS A 679 -21.68 18.32 -27.56
N ALA A 680 -22.54 19.31 -27.79
CA ALA A 680 -23.44 19.36 -28.93
C ALA A 680 -22.66 19.16 -30.25
N PRO A 681 -23.22 18.42 -31.23
CA PRO A 681 -22.57 18.26 -32.52
C PRO A 681 -22.59 19.59 -33.27
N ASP A 682 -21.43 19.94 -33.82
CA ASP A 682 -21.19 21.13 -34.63
C ASP A 682 -22.10 21.10 -35.89
N PRO A 683 -22.86 22.16 -36.21
CA PRO A 683 -23.75 22.15 -37.35
C PRO A 683 -22.98 22.55 -38.60
N GLY A 684 -22.52 21.58 -39.39
CA GLY A 684 -21.91 21.92 -40.67
C GLY A 684 -21.25 20.79 -41.45
N HIS A 685 -22.05 20.00 -42.17
CA HIS A 685 -21.78 19.75 -43.60
C HIS A 685 -22.96 19.02 -44.27
N PRO A 686 -23.50 19.50 -45.40
CA PRO A 686 -24.58 18.83 -46.13
C PRO A 686 -24.06 17.75 -47.10
N ASP A 687 -24.86 16.67 -47.20
CA ASP A 687 -25.20 15.84 -48.39
C ASP A 687 -24.10 15.01 -49.12
N PRO A 688 -24.45 13.99 -49.96
CA PRO A 688 -25.77 13.66 -50.52
C PRO A 688 -26.22 12.19 -50.49
N LEU A 689 -27.53 12.05 -50.70
CA LEU A 689 -28.30 10.86 -51.08
C LEU A 689 -27.61 9.92 -52.09
N THR A 690 -27.46 8.65 -51.72
CA THR A 690 -27.83 7.49 -52.56
C THR A 690 -28.21 6.33 -51.65
#